data_AF-A0A8H7DVA2-F1
#
_entry.id   AF-A0A8H7DVA2-F1
#
_cell.length_a   1.000
_cell.length_b   1.000
_cell.length_c   1.000
_cell.angle_alpha   90.00
_cell.angle_beta   90.00
_cell.angle_gamma   90.00
#
_symmetry.space_group_name_H-M   'P 1'
#
loop_
_entity.id
_entity.type
_entity.pdbx_description
1 polymer ?
#
loop_
_entity_poly.entity_id
_entity_poly.type
_entity_poly.pdbx_seq_one_letter_code
_entity_poly.pdbx_strand_id
1 'polypeptide(L)'
;MSHFRQGIRELIQEEFAICGVEEYLSSYLPFDVNDSDVGNVVQLLSKTASNSPISTNSVAEFSDTDFPILDTPTSHEHLASLAEAIASCMPQGRSRNGFTLCVRPNISLGPPASNSNSKIDGCFTSEGPRVSRLTVSSAACVLMFTLDPTKEVENNIEGVAASIQIMNDDARRMFTYGITIVEDRVTLWYHSRSHSMISEPFSFVKNPRLLIKVFMSFLFATEEELGYDPMVTRDAKGDYIYRIPSTEEGQQRDRFFRTTASIAEYRSNNITGRMARVWKVVECNPSGAVLSPSEPSRVLKDVWLEDSALTESQIQSQIFADLKKFFVDKQDARYLAFEKLQPSLSELEHEDRYEKYFIKIMTDYEGKRTKPLLPNSQRMRRLFTTIKPLALPTTAHRGGSGTPRPLESKDALDETPREFAPRKQYRVVFGEVCEAVGDLRTVGEVADVLSQAVVALRLMYCAGWVHRDISSGNILAHPSGGAWQVKLSDLEYSRRFSFDLEHDVGRDPKTGTPYFMPHEILQSHYLEFPTLPPRDTTIDFATFTKSVAPDAAQMPLVYNFQHDLESIWWIFLWTVTCRVSHTPSIVYGQDIFKNTMQLSSERLKCLLYPIKPSLLACLPSPLQQLAAPLEKLRGFMVDAYMYHHKDQDWADLSSYIHIHNVFHAFFPAIGLSRANWGGTALMTSHQPIASLVPPTSTMS
;
A
#
# COMPACT_ATOMS: atom_id res chain seq x y z
N MET A 1 25.78 9.20 -1.01
CA MET A 1 24.62 8.40 -0.54
C MET A 1 23.74 8.08 -1.75
N SER A 2 23.27 6.84 -1.90
CA SER A 2 22.36 6.47 -3.01
C SER A 2 21.01 7.19 -2.89
N HIS A 3 20.36 7.54 -4.01
CA HIS A 3 19.01 8.17 -4.05
C HIS A 3 17.98 7.50 -3.11
N PHE A 4 18.03 6.18 -2.95
CA PHE A 4 17.18 5.42 -2.02
C PHE A 4 17.31 5.89 -0.55
N ARG A 5 18.54 6.14 -0.08
CA ARG A 5 18.83 6.54 1.30
C ARG A 5 18.46 8.00 1.57
N GLN A 6 18.49 8.83 0.54
CA GLN A 6 18.01 10.21 0.63
C GLN A 6 16.47 10.26 0.75
N GLY A 7 15.75 9.40 0.02
CA GLY A 7 14.29 9.27 0.17
C GLY A 7 13.86 8.80 1.56
N ILE A 8 14.56 7.83 2.17
CA ILE A 8 14.31 7.37 3.55
C ILE A 8 14.39 8.53 4.56
N ARG A 9 15.35 9.44 4.40
CA ARG A 9 15.52 10.60 5.30
C ARG A 9 14.32 11.53 5.28
N GLU A 10 13.67 11.70 4.14
CA GLU A 10 12.57 12.66 3.97
C GLU A 10 11.21 12.03 4.31
N LEU A 11 11.01 10.74 3.99
CA LEU A 11 9.71 10.06 4.06
C LEU A 11 9.34 9.50 5.44
N ILE A 12 10.32 9.18 6.29
CA ILE A 12 10.07 8.40 7.52
C ILE A 12 10.09 9.27 8.79
N GLN A 13 10.41 10.57 8.70
CA GLN A 13 10.51 11.46 9.88
C GLN A 13 9.23 11.56 10.70
N GLU A 14 8.11 11.17 10.12
CA GLU A 14 6.78 11.21 10.71
C GLU A 14 6.31 9.88 11.32
N GLU A 15 7.07 8.79 11.15
CA GLU A 15 6.65 7.40 11.45
C GLU A 15 7.19 6.83 12.77
N PHE A 16 8.00 7.60 13.49
CA PHE A 16 8.69 7.13 14.70
C PHE A 16 8.07 7.69 15.98
N ALA A 17 7.94 6.81 16.96
CA ALA A 17 7.68 7.16 18.34
C ALA A 17 8.85 6.70 19.23
N ILE A 18 9.08 7.42 20.32
CA ILE A 18 10.07 7.08 21.34
C ILE A 18 9.37 6.84 22.68
N CYS A 19 9.84 5.87 23.45
CA CYS A 19 9.40 5.61 24.82
C CYS A 19 10.59 5.35 25.75
N GLY A 20 10.34 5.36 27.06
CA GLY A 20 11.36 5.01 28.05
C GLY A 20 11.86 3.57 27.87
N VAL A 21 13.07 3.28 28.34
CA VAL A 21 13.69 1.95 28.17
C VAL A 21 12.85 0.85 28.81
N GLU A 22 12.40 1.02 30.05
CA GLU A 22 11.60 0.00 30.75
C GLU A 22 10.22 -0.24 30.07
N GLU A 23 9.60 0.82 29.55
CA GLU A 23 8.36 0.72 28.76
C GLU A 23 8.60 -0.05 27.46
N TYR A 24 9.75 0.19 26.81
CA TYR A 24 10.15 -0.57 25.63
C TYR A 24 10.37 -2.04 25.95
N LEU A 25 11.10 -2.34 27.05
CA LEU A 25 11.45 -3.70 27.41
C LEU A 25 10.21 -4.56 27.70
N SER A 26 9.25 -4.00 28.43
CA SER A 26 7.99 -4.69 28.77
C SER A 26 7.04 -4.87 27.57
N SER A 27 7.04 -3.91 26.62
CA SER A 27 6.00 -3.87 25.57
C SER A 27 6.47 -4.33 24.21
N TYR A 28 7.75 -4.14 23.86
CA TYR A 28 8.26 -4.34 22.51
C TYR A 28 9.27 -5.45 22.35
N LEU A 29 9.98 -5.89 23.40
CA LEU A 29 10.85 -7.06 23.29
C LEU A 29 10.09 -8.29 22.73
N PRO A 30 10.80 -9.24 22.11
CA PRO A 30 10.22 -10.51 21.70
C PRO A 30 9.41 -11.17 22.82
N PHE A 31 9.94 -11.13 24.06
CA PHE A 31 9.22 -11.49 25.28
C PHE A 31 9.85 -10.84 26.51
N ASP A 32 9.10 -10.77 27.61
CA ASP A 32 9.57 -10.21 28.88
C ASP A 32 10.47 -11.21 29.64
N VAL A 33 11.65 -10.76 30.05
CA VAL A 33 12.69 -11.59 30.67
C VAL A 33 12.73 -11.36 32.17
N ASN A 34 12.50 -12.42 32.96
CA ASN A 34 12.52 -12.35 34.41
C ASN A 34 13.89 -11.94 34.96
N ASP A 35 13.89 -11.09 35.98
CA ASP A 35 15.13 -10.65 36.65
C ASP A 35 15.93 -11.77 37.31
N SER A 36 15.27 -12.87 37.71
CA SER A 36 15.94 -14.07 38.23
C SER A 36 16.79 -14.76 37.18
N ASP A 37 16.30 -14.85 35.94
CA ASP A 37 17.03 -15.47 34.83
C ASP A 37 18.26 -14.64 34.45
N VAL A 38 18.13 -13.30 34.48
CA VAL A 38 19.25 -12.37 34.32
C VAL A 38 20.27 -12.56 35.45
N GLY A 39 19.81 -12.74 36.69
CA GLY A 39 20.67 -13.04 37.84
C GLY A 39 21.50 -14.31 37.64
N ASN A 40 20.91 -15.37 37.07
CA ASN A 40 21.61 -16.63 36.78
C ASN A 40 22.74 -16.43 35.76
N VAL A 41 22.49 -15.66 34.70
CA VAL A 41 23.52 -15.30 33.71
C VAL A 41 24.67 -14.54 34.36
N VAL A 42 24.36 -13.52 35.16
CA VAL A 42 25.38 -12.71 35.85
C VAL A 42 26.26 -13.60 36.72
N GLN A 43 25.66 -14.51 37.49
CA GLN A 43 26.43 -15.46 38.30
C GLN A 43 27.32 -16.38 37.46
N LEU A 44 26.87 -16.82 36.28
CA LEU A 44 27.69 -17.64 35.38
C LEU A 44 28.89 -16.85 34.84
N LEU A 45 28.66 -15.60 34.40
CA LEU A 45 29.71 -14.73 33.89
C LEU A 45 30.78 -14.46 34.95
N SER A 46 30.38 -14.17 36.20
CA SER A 46 31.31 -13.97 37.31
C SER A 46 32.15 -15.22 37.62
N LYS A 47 31.56 -16.42 37.56
CA LYS A 47 32.28 -17.69 37.75
C LYS A 47 33.29 -17.97 36.64
N THR A 48 32.94 -17.61 35.41
CA THR A 48 33.79 -17.84 34.23
C THR A 48 34.98 -16.87 34.23
N ALA A 49 34.76 -15.61 34.63
CA ALA A 49 35.82 -14.63 34.82
C ALA A 49 36.83 -15.06 35.90
N SER A 50 36.35 -15.71 36.97
CA SER A 50 37.20 -16.22 38.06
C SER A 50 38.14 -17.37 37.65
N ASN A 51 37.93 -17.99 36.49
CA ASN A 51 38.73 -19.13 35.98
C ASN A 51 39.69 -18.74 34.83
N SER A 52 39.80 -17.45 34.49
CA SER A 52 40.74 -16.94 33.48
C SER A 52 42.01 -16.40 34.14
N PRO A 53 43.22 -16.70 33.64
CA PRO A 53 44.47 -16.15 34.17
C PRO A 53 44.66 -14.72 33.66
N ILE A 54 43.86 -13.78 34.15
CA ILE A 54 44.06 -12.35 33.96
C ILE A 54 44.01 -11.68 35.33
N SER A 55 45.21 -11.33 35.80
CA SER A 55 45.55 -10.42 36.91
C SER A 55 44.50 -10.23 38.00
N THR A 56 44.62 -11.06 39.03
CA THR A 56 44.10 -10.83 40.38
C THR A 56 44.56 -9.48 40.93
N ASN A 57 43.62 -8.57 41.22
CA ASN A 57 43.69 -7.62 42.34
C ASN A 57 42.34 -6.90 42.55
N SER A 58 41.36 -7.60 43.12
CA SER A 58 40.40 -7.09 44.14
C SER A 58 39.24 -8.08 44.32
N VAL A 59 39.48 -9.14 45.09
CA VAL A 59 38.44 -10.04 45.57
C VAL A 59 37.88 -9.44 46.87
N ALA A 60 36.96 -8.49 46.74
CA ALA A 60 36.00 -8.04 47.75
C ALA A 60 35.27 -6.83 47.16
N GLU A 61 33.93 -6.84 47.20
CA GLU A 61 33.02 -5.78 46.70
C GLU A 61 32.71 -5.84 45.18
N PHE A 62 31.88 -6.81 44.80
CA PHE A 62 31.16 -6.79 43.52
C PHE A 62 30.13 -5.64 43.51
N SER A 63 30.51 -4.49 42.97
CA SER A 63 29.61 -3.37 42.63
C SER A 63 29.42 -3.28 41.11
N ASP A 64 28.37 -2.57 40.66
CA ASP A 64 27.88 -2.48 39.26
C ASP A 64 28.91 -2.03 38.18
N THR A 65 30.20 -1.90 38.50
CA THR A 65 31.27 -1.43 37.61
C THR A 65 32.13 -2.53 36.97
N ASP A 66 31.96 -3.81 37.33
CA ASP A 66 32.83 -4.90 36.87
C ASP A 66 32.25 -5.72 35.70
N PHE A 67 31.63 -5.04 34.73
CA PHE A 67 31.63 -5.59 33.37
C PHE A 67 32.99 -5.30 32.74
N PRO A 68 33.56 -6.23 31.95
CA PRO A 68 34.85 -5.99 31.30
C PRO A 68 34.80 -4.65 30.57
N ILE A 69 35.65 -3.71 31.02
CA ILE A 69 35.76 -2.38 30.44
C ILE A 69 36.11 -2.57 28.95
N LEU A 70 35.15 -2.25 28.09
CA LEU A 70 35.22 -2.38 26.63
C LEU A 70 36.06 -1.24 26.03
N ASP A 71 37.33 -1.13 26.45
CA ASP A 71 38.17 0.05 26.18
C ASP A 71 39.03 -0.01 24.90
N THR A 72 38.85 -1.00 24.00
CA THR A 72 39.65 -1.09 22.76
C THR A 72 38.89 -1.66 21.54
N PRO A 73 39.38 -1.46 20.29
CA PRO A 73 38.68 -1.74 19.01
C PRO A 73 38.38 -3.22 18.70
N THR A 74 38.46 -4.10 19.70
CA THR A 74 38.10 -5.53 19.70
C THR A 74 36.67 -5.79 20.23
N SER A 75 35.82 -4.76 20.27
CA SER A 75 34.48 -4.78 20.90
C SER A 75 33.46 -5.77 20.30
N HIS A 76 33.59 -6.14 19.03
CA HIS A 76 32.64 -7.02 18.34
C HIS A 76 32.68 -8.48 18.82
N GLU A 77 33.88 -9.01 19.14
CA GLU A 77 34.04 -10.40 19.61
C GLU A 77 33.50 -10.60 21.02
N HIS A 78 33.54 -9.55 21.86
CA HIS A 78 32.99 -9.59 23.22
C HIS A 78 31.47 -9.68 23.22
N LEU A 79 30.76 -8.99 22.32
CA LEU A 79 29.30 -9.10 22.20
C LEU A 79 28.87 -10.49 21.74
N ALA A 80 29.59 -11.08 20.78
CA ALA A 80 29.35 -12.45 20.34
C ALA A 80 29.60 -13.45 21.49
N SER A 81 30.72 -13.31 22.21
CA SER A 81 31.05 -14.15 23.37
C SER A 81 30.04 -14.02 24.50
N LEU A 82 29.54 -12.80 24.76
CA LEU A 82 28.48 -12.56 25.72
C LEU A 82 27.17 -13.26 25.30
N ALA A 83 26.78 -13.15 24.03
CA ALA A 83 25.60 -13.84 23.52
C ALA A 83 25.74 -15.37 23.60
N GLU A 84 26.93 -15.92 23.37
CA GLU A 84 27.22 -17.36 23.55
C GLU A 84 27.10 -17.78 25.03
N ALA A 85 27.64 -16.99 25.96
CA ALA A 85 27.50 -17.24 27.40
C ALA A 85 26.03 -17.19 27.83
N ILE A 86 25.27 -16.18 27.36
CA ILE A 86 23.83 -16.05 27.62
C ILE A 86 23.06 -17.25 27.06
N ALA A 87 23.41 -17.72 25.86
CA ALA A 87 22.76 -18.86 25.22
C ALA A 87 22.87 -20.16 26.03
N SER A 88 23.83 -20.25 26.97
CA SER A 88 23.98 -21.40 27.86
C SER A 88 23.07 -21.37 29.10
N CYS A 89 22.46 -20.23 29.41
CA CYS A 89 21.54 -20.05 30.54
C CYS A 89 20.08 -20.05 30.06
N MET A 90 19.42 -21.20 30.13
CA MET A 90 18.01 -21.31 29.72
C MET A 90 17.07 -20.61 30.72
N PRO A 91 16.24 -19.65 30.27
CA PRO A 91 15.18 -19.06 31.10
C PRO A 91 14.11 -20.10 31.45
N GLN A 92 13.42 -19.90 32.58
CA GLN A 92 12.34 -20.79 33.00
C GLN A 92 11.22 -20.86 31.96
N GLY A 93 10.82 -22.08 31.56
CA GLY A 93 9.71 -22.29 30.62
C GLY A 93 10.03 -21.97 29.16
N ARG A 94 11.30 -21.68 28.82
CA ARG A 94 11.74 -21.38 27.46
C ARG A 94 12.70 -22.46 26.94
N SER A 95 12.77 -22.59 25.62
CA SER A 95 13.71 -23.45 24.92
C SER A 95 14.62 -22.61 24.03
N ARG A 96 15.85 -23.08 23.81
CA ARG A 96 16.81 -22.40 22.94
C ARG A 96 16.30 -22.42 21.49
N ASN A 97 16.24 -21.25 20.86
CA ASN A 97 15.90 -21.15 19.43
C ASN A 97 17.13 -21.35 18.53
N GLY A 98 16.92 -21.43 17.22
CA GLY A 98 17.98 -21.63 16.23
C GLY A 98 18.81 -20.38 15.88
N PHE A 99 18.57 -19.24 16.53
CA PHE A 99 19.21 -17.96 16.18
C PHE A 99 20.46 -17.71 17.01
N THR A 100 21.55 -17.28 16.39
CA THR A 100 22.80 -16.87 17.06
C THR A 100 23.16 -15.43 16.72
N LEU A 101 23.96 -14.78 17.56
CA LEU A 101 24.45 -13.44 17.25
C LEU A 101 25.70 -13.55 16.36
N CYS A 102 25.57 -13.10 15.11
CA CYS A 102 26.69 -12.90 14.21
C CYS A 102 27.11 -11.43 14.27
N VAL A 103 28.33 -11.12 14.70
CA VAL A 103 28.86 -9.74 14.69
C VAL A 103 30.03 -9.67 13.70
N ARG A 104 29.85 -8.90 12.63
CA ARG A 104 30.88 -8.65 11.63
C ARG A 104 30.53 -7.38 10.86
N PRO A 105 31.46 -6.42 10.74
CA PRO A 105 31.24 -5.23 9.93
C PRO A 105 30.91 -5.58 8.47
N ASN A 106 30.02 -4.81 7.84
CA ASN A 106 29.70 -4.91 6.41
C ASN A 106 29.10 -6.24 5.92
N ILE A 107 28.33 -6.96 6.74
CA ILE A 107 27.53 -8.10 6.27
C ILE A 107 26.51 -7.61 5.23
N SER A 108 26.53 -8.21 4.04
CA SER A 108 25.57 -7.87 2.99
C SER A 108 24.25 -8.60 3.19
N LEU A 109 23.12 -7.91 3.12
CA LEU A 109 21.79 -8.52 3.16
C LEU A 109 21.26 -8.83 1.75
N GLY A 110 20.85 -10.08 1.53
CA GLY A 110 20.23 -10.53 0.29
C GLY A 110 21.22 -10.98 -0.79
N PRO A 111 20.73 -11.41 -1.97
CA PRO A 111 21.56 -11.95 -3.04
C PRO A 111 22.41 -10.85 -3.73
N PRO A 112 23.54 -11.21 -4.39
CA PRO A 112 24.43 -10.22 -5.04
C PRO A 112 23.76 -9.36 -6.12
N ALA A 113 22.69 -9.87 -6.71
CA ALA A 113 21.94 -9.23 -7.79
C ALA A 113 20.76 -8.36 -7.30
N SER A 114 20.52 -8.23 -6.00
CA SER A 114 19.45 -7.34 -5.51
C SER A 114 19.87 -5.88 -5.62
N ASN A 115 19.00 -5.03 -6.17
CA ASN A 115 19.19 -3.58 -6.25
C ASN A 115 19.15 -2.86 -4.87
N SER A 116 19.12 -3.61 -3.76
CA SER A 116 19.25 -3.15 -2.38
C SER A 116 20.43 -3.88 -1.73
N ASN A 117 21.54 -3.17 -1.57
CA ASN A 117 22.75 -3.67 -0.90
C ASN A 117 22.88 -3.04 0.49
N SER A 118 21.89 -3.25 1.36
CA SER A 118 22.01 -2.83 2.75
C SER A 118 23.13 -3.62 3.41
N LYS A 119 23.98 -2.91 4.15
CA LYS A 119 25.09 -3.49 4.91
C LYS A 119 24.79 -3.31 6.39
N ILE A 120 24.98 -4.37 7.14
CA ILE A 120 24.81 -4.38 8.60
C ILE A 120 26.10 -4.82 9.26
N ASP A 121 26.24 -4.54 10.55
CA ASP A 121 27.44 -4.87 11.30
C ASP A 121 27.25 -6.05 12.26
N GLY A 122 26.01 -6.46 12.47
CA GLY A 122 25.68 -7.70 13.15
C GLY A 122 24.22 -8.09 12.95
N CYS A 123 23.88 -9.31 13.33
CA CYS A 123 22.51 -9.80 13.26
C CYS A 123 22.28 -10.98 14.22
N PHE A 124 21.12 -11.01 14.87
CA PHE A 124 20.57 -12.28 15.36
C PHE A 124 20.01 -13.06 14.17
N THR A 125 20.65 -14.16 13.82
CA THR A 125 20.38 -14.90 12.58
C THR A 125 20.31 -16.41 12.81
N SER A 126 19.45 -17.09 12.06
CA SER A 126 19.42 -18.56 12.01
C SER A 126 20.52 -19.16 11.13
N GLU A 127 21.30 -18.33 10.45
CA GLU A 127 22.53 -18.74 9.79
C GLU A 127 23.70 -18.81 10.79
N GLY A 128 24.75 -19.55 10.43
CA GLY A 128 25.91 -19.74 11.32
C GLY A 128 26.65 -18.43 11.66
N PRO A 129 27.47 -18.42 12.72
CA PRO A 129 28.04 -17.21 13.31
C PRO A 129 29.11 -16.49 12.45
N ARG A 130 29.45 -17.01 11.26
CA ARG A 130 30.57 -16.52 10.44
C ARG A 130 30.20 -16.30 8.96
N VAL A 131 29.02 -15.76 8.66
CA VAL A 131 28.60 -15.44 7.28
C VAL A 131 28.93 -14.00 6.85
N SER A 132 29.45 -13.82 5.64
CA SER A 132 29.73 -12.49 5.05
C SER A 132 28.53 -11.90 4.32
N ARG A 133 27.53 -12.74 4.04
CA ARG A 133 26.27 -12.40 3.40
C ARG A 133 25.17 -13.20 4.07
N LEU A 134 24.10 -12.52 4.43
CA LEU A 134 22.94 -13.11 5.08
C LEU A 134 21.77 -13.15 4.12
N THR A 135 21.04 -14.26 4.15
CA THR A 135 19.73 -14.33 3.52
C THR A 135 18.78 -13.45 4.32
N VAL A 136 18.00 -12.62 3.65
CA VAL A 136 17.05 -11.72 4.32
C VAL A 136 16.09 -12.49 5.24
N SER A 137 15.70 -13.69 4.83
CA SER A 137 14.78 -14.56 5.55
C SER A 137 15.33 -15.21 6.82
N SER A 138 16.64 -15.10 7.09
CA SER A 138 17.28 -15.62 8.31
C SER A 138 17.56 -14.52 9.35
N ALA A 139 17.43 -13.24 9.00
CA ALA A 139 17.79 -12.10 9.84
C ALA A 139 16.64 -11.67 10.76
N ALA A 140 16.69 -11.99 12.05
CA ALA A 140 15.64 -11.67 13.03
C ALA A 140 15.76 -10.28 13.65
N CYS A 141 16.99 -9.82 13.90
CA CYS A 141 17.26 -8.48 14.44
C CYS A 141 18.59 -7.98 13.88
N VAL A 142 18.60 -6.81 13.26
CA VAL A 142 19.81 -6.21 12.68
C VAL A 142 20.54 -5.34 13.70
N LEU A 143 21.86 -5.33 13.64
CA LEU A 143 22.71 -4.53 14.51
C LEU A 143 23.60 -3.60 13.67
N MET A 144 23.67 -2.33 14.08
CA MET A 144 24.53 -1.32 13.48
C MET A 144 25.40 -0.68 14.57
N PHE A 145 26.71 -0.55 14.35
CA PHE A 145 27.62 -0.02 15.36
C PHE A 145 28.46 1.13 14.80
N THR A 146 28.62 2.19 15.59
CA THR A 146 29.61 3.24 15.34
C THR A 146 30.28 3.64 16.65
N LEU A 147 31.60 3.81 16.62
CA LEU A 147 32.35 4.43 17.73
C LEU A 147 32.43 5.95 17.60
N ASP A 148 31.91 6.50 16.50
CA ASP A 148 31.90 7.93 16.20
C ASP A 148 30.47 8.46 16.39
N PRO A 149 30.20 9.24 17.47
CA PRO A 149 28.90 9.85 17.72
C PRO A 149 28.41 10.75 16.59
N THR A 150 29.32 11.33 15.80
CA THR A 150 28.93 12.18 14.67
C THR A 150 28.26 11.40 13.54
N LYS A 151 28.41 10.08 13.53
CA LYS A 151 27.81 9.16 12.54
C LYS A 151 26.53 8.49 13.02
N GLU A 152 26.00 8.83 14.20
CA GLU A 152 24.77 8.24 14.74
C GLU A 152 23.60 8.28 13.76
N VAL A 153 23.39 9.43 13.09
CA VAL A 153 22.33 9.59 12.10
C VAL A 153 22.51 8.63 10.92
N GLU A 154 23.74 8.49 10.41
CA GLU A 154 24.04 7.56 9.30
C GLU A 154 23.84 6.11 9.73
N ASN A 155 24.29 5.76 10.94
CA ASN A 155 24.12 4.45 11.54
C ASN A 155 22.64 4.05 11.65
N ASN A 156 21.80 4.96 12.12
CA ASN A 156 20.36 4.75 12.24
C ASN A 156 19.68 4.60 10.87
N ILE A 157 20.11 5.36 9.85
CA ILE A 157 19.57 5.26 8.48
C ILE A 157 19.89 3.89 7.87
N GLU A 158 21.12 3.41 8.02
CA GLU A 158 21.49 2.09 7.49
C GLU A 158 20.70 0.96 8.18
N GLY A 159 20.51 1.05 9.51
CA GLY A 159 19.68 0.11 10.26
C GLY A 159 18.22 0.09 9.80
N VAL A 160 17.63 1.26 9.61
CA VAL A 160 16.25 1.40 9.09
C VAL A 160 16.14 0.89 7.65
N ALA A 161 17.13 1.19 6.80
CA ALA A 161 17.17 0.69 5.42
C ALA A 161 17.26 -0.85 5.37
N ALA A 162 18.03 -1.47 6.27
CA ALA A 162 18.10 -2.92 6.41
C ALA A 162 16.75 -3.51 6.86
N SER A 163 16.10 -2.89 7.86
CA SER A 163 14.76 -3.28 8.32
C SER A 163 13.69 -3.18 7.21
N ILE A 164 13.71 -2.11 6.40
CA ILE A 164 12.82 -1.96 5.24
C ILE A 164 13.04 -3.10 4.24
N GLN A 165 14.30 -3.42 3.93
CA GLN A 165 14.62 -4.52 3.03
C GLN A 165 14.09 -5.86 3.57
N ILE A 166 14.29 -6.14 4.87
CA ILE A 166 13.77 -7.34 5.52
C ILE A 166 12.26 -7.44 5.41
N MET A 167 11.57 -6.36 5.76
CA MET A 167 10.12 -6.29 5.70
C MET A 167 9.57 -6.38 4.27
N ASN A 168 10.31 -5.95 3.24
CA ASN A 168 9.87 -6.02 1.84
C ASN A 168 10.15 -7.38 1.20
N ASP A 169 11.30 -7.99 1.48
CA ASP A 169 11.75 -9.20 0.76
C ASP A 169 11.20 -10.50 1.37
N ASP A 170 10.93 -10.55 2.68
CA ASP A 170 10.33 -11.74 3.33
C ASP A 170 8.83 -11.53 3.61
N ALA A 171 7.98 -12.38 3.02
CA ALA A 171 6.53 -12.29 3.20
C ALA A 171 6.05 -12.74 4.58
N ARG A 172 6.90 -13.45 5.33
CA ARG A 172 6.59 -13.90 6.69
C ARG A 172 6.71 -12.78 7.72
N ARG A 173 7.30 -11.63 7.37
CA ARG A 173 7.59 -10.56 8.33
C ARG A 173 6.35 -9.73 8.65
N MET A 174 5.83 -9.91 9.87
CA MET A 174 4.78 -9.06 10.45
C MET A 174 5.38 -7.79 11.07
N PHE A 175 6.54 -7.94 11.70
CA PHE A 175 7.37 -6.88 12.27
C PHE A 175 8.83 -7.32 12.27
N THR A 176 9.75 -6.40 12.52
CA THR A 176 11.19 -6.68 12.65
C THR A 176 11.83 -5.82 13.73
N TYR A 177 13.00 -6.25 14.19
CA TYR A 177 13.78 -5.57 15.22
C TYR A 177 15.09 -5.01 14.67
N GLY A 178 15.57 -3.95 15.31
CA GLY A 178 16.89 -3.40 15.10
C GLY A 178 17.52 -2.97 16.42
N ILE A 179 18.85 -2.95 16.46
CA ILE A 179 19.62 -2.39 17.56
C ILE A 179 20.70 -1.50 16.94
N THR A 180 20.80 -0.27 17.44
CA THR A 180 21.91 0.61 17.07
C THR A 180 22.76 0.85 18.30
N ILE A 181 24.08 0.81 18.13
CA ILE A 181 25.03 1.09 19.20
C ILE A 181 25.94 2.23 18.76
N VAL A 182 25.99 3.28 19.58
CA VAL A 182 26.87 4.43 19.43
C VAL A 182 27.75 4.50 20.66
N GLU A 183 29.05 4.24 20.49
CA GLU A 183 29.98 4.04 21.60
C GLU A 183 29.48 2.92 22.54
N ASP A 184 29.04 3.28 23.75
CA ASP A 184 28.47 2.39 24.76
C ASP A 184 26.93 2.45 24.84
N ARG A 185 26.29 3.33 24.06
CA ARG A 185 24.85 3.59 24.10
C ARG A 185 24.10 2.69 23.13
N VAL A 186 23.15 1.92 23.65
CA VAL A 186 22.25 1.04 22.90
C VAL A 186 20.91 1.72 22.71
N THR A 187 20.40 1.71 21.48
CA THR A 187 19.03 2.09 21.14
C THR A 187 18.32 0.91 20.50
N LEU A 188 17.12 0.59 20.99
CA LEU A 188 16.30 -0.53 20.51
C LEU A 188 15.23 -0.03 19.54
N TRP A 189 14.99 -0.80 18.48
CA TRP A 189 14.07 -0.45 17.40
C TRP A 189 13.08 -1.59 17.15
N TYR A 190 11.79 -1.24 17.17
CA TYR A 190 10.70 -2.12 16.75
C TYR A 190 10.03 -1.50 15.52
N HIS A 191 9.85 -2.29 14.48
CA HIS A 191 9.30 -1.83 13.21
C HIS A 191 8.11 -2.71 12.81
N SER A 192 6.93 -2.11 12.69
CA SER A 192 5.70 -2.79 12.26
C SER A 192 5.00 -2.03 11.13
N ARG A 193 3.91 -2.61 10.62
CA ARG A 193 3.13 -1.98 9.54
C ARG A 193 2.30 -0.77 10.00
N SER A 194 2.09 -0.58 11.31
CA SER A 194 1.38 0.58 11.85
C SER A 194 2.34 1.71 12.26
N HIS A 195 3.44 1.38 12.95
CA HIS A 195 4.39 2.36 13.47
C HIS A 195 5.78 1.75 13.71
N SER A 196 6.76 2.63 13.95
CA SER A 196 8.08 2.26 14.49
C SER A 196 8.26 2.83 15.90
N MET A 197 8.68 1.99 16.85
CA MET A 197 8.98 2.38 18.23
C MET A 197 10.48 2.32 18.50
N ILE A 198 10.98 3.33 19.21
CA ILE A 198 12.38 3.51 19.58
C ILE A 198 12.48 3.59 21.10
N SER A 199 13.46 2.95 21.71
CA SER A 199 13.77 3.17 23.13
C SER A 199 14.60 4.44 23.32
N GLU A 200 14.51 5.09 24.47
CA GLU A 200 15.59 5.95 24.93
C GLU A 200 16.93 5.17 24.93
N PRO A 201 18.07 5.83 24.66
CA PRO A 201 19.36 5.16 24.68
C PRO A 201 19.78 4.81 26.12
N PHE A 202 20.35 3.62 26.31
CA PHE A 202 20.97 3.25 27.58
C PHE A 202 22.42 2.81 27.39
N SER A 203 23.28 3.10 28.37
CA SER A 203 24.66 2.61 28.36
C SER A 203 24.69 1.14 28.78
N PHE A 204 25.22 0.26 27.94
CA PHE A 204 25.40 -1.15 28.30
C PHE A 204 26.55 -1.36 29.29
N VAL A 205 27.44 -0.38 29.45
CA VAL A 205 28.52 -0.41 30.46
C VAL A 205 27.95 -0.10 31.84
N LYS A 206 27.08 0.93 31.93
CA LYS A 206 26.44 1.32 33.20
C LYS A 206 25.27 0.42 33.60
N ASN A 207 24.53 -0.10 32.62
CA ASN A 207 23.34 -0.93 32.84
C ASN A 207 23.44 -2.26 32.08
N PRO A 208 24.43 -3.09 32.39
CA PRO A 208 24.73 -4.30 31.63
C PRO A 208 23.63 -5.37 31.75
N ARG A 209 22.87 -5.36 32.86
CA ARG A 209 21.70 -6.22 33.05
C ARG A 209 20.64 -6.01 31.97
N LEU A 210 20.48 -4.78 31.45
CA LEU A 210 19.55 -4.47 30.37
C LEU A 210 19.99 -5.13 29.06
N LEU A 211 21.29 -5.09 28.74
CA LEU A 211 21.81 -5.76 27.55
C LEU A 211 21.62 -7.28 27.62
N ILE A 212 21.82 -7.88 28.81
CA ILE A 212 21.54 -9.31 29.04
C ILE A 212 20.06 -9.62 28.79
N LYS A 213 19.13 -8.82 29.33
CA LYS A 213 17.68 -8.97 29.06
C LYS A 213 17.38 -8.94 27.56
N VAL A 214 17.92 -7.95 26.86
CA VAL A 214 17.74 -7.80 25.40
C VAL A 214 18.23 -9.05 24.68
N PHE A 215 19.46 -9.51 24.93
CA PHE A 215 20.02 -10.68 24.23
C PHE A 215 19.27 -11.98 24.58
N MET A 216 18.90 -12.18 25.84
CA MET A 216 18.06 -13.31 26.26
C MET A 216 16.73 -13.32 25.50
N SER A 217 16.09 -12.15 25.35
CA SER A 217 14.81 -12.05 24.65
C SER A 217 14.91 -12.53 23.19
N PHE A 218 16.03 -12.29 22.50
CA PHE A 218 16.22 -12.76 21.12
C PHE A 218 16.63 -14.23 21.02
N LEU A 219 17.45 -14.74 21.94
CA LEU A 219 17.99 -16.11 21.90
C LEU A 219 16.97 -17.18 22.34
N PHE A 220 15.91 -16.79 23.04
CA PHE A 220 14.89 -17.72 23.57
C PHE A 220 13.46 -17.40 23.09
N ALA A 221 13.32 -16.49 22.14
CA ALA A 221 12.05 -16.19 21.49
C ALA A 221 11.64 -17.29 20.51
N THR A 222 10.34 -17.50 20.38
CA THR A 222 9.73 -18.21 19.25
C THR A 222 9.89 -17.43 17.96
N GLU A 223 9.77 -18.08 16.80
CA GLU A 223 9.79 -17.36 15.52
C GLU A 223 8.67 -16.31 15.43
N GLU A 224 7.50 -16.60 16.02
CA GLU A 224 6.36 -15.69 16.07
C GLU A 224 6.66 -14.41 16.89
N GLU A 225 7.33 -14.56 18.03
CA GLU A 225 7.82 -13.44 18.85
C GLU A 225 8.95 -12.65 18.15
N LEU A 226 9.71 -13.29 17.26
CA LEU A 226 10.70 -12.64 16.38
C LEU A 226 10.05 -12.00 15.13
N GLY A 227 8.73 -12.06 15.00
CA GLY A 227 7.97 -11.40 13.94
C GLY A 227 7.78 -12.21 12.65
N TYR A 228 8.05 -13.53 12.68
CA TYR A 228 7.68 -14.44 11.58
C TYR A 228 6.23 -14.91 11.73
N ASP A 229 5.48 -14.89 10.63
CA ASP A 229 4.08 -15.29 10.59
C ASP A 229 3.93 -16.82 10.62
N PRO A 230 3.25 -17.41 11.64
CA PRO A 230 3.07 -18.86 11.73
C PRO A 230 2.14 -19.43 10.64
N MET A 231 1.40 -18.57 9.93
CA MET A 231 0.52 -18.97 8.83
C MET A 231 1.21 -18.95 7.47
N VAL A 232 2.50 -18.58 7.40
CA VAL A 232 3.27 -18.54 6.16
C VAL A 232 4.57 -19.30 6.32
N THR A 233 4.75 -20.35 5.55
CA THR A 233 6.01 -21.08 5.48
C THR A 233 6.73 -20.75 4.19
N ARG A 234 8.06 -20.83 4.21
CA ARG A 234 8.91 -20.62 3.03
C ARG A 234 9.65 -21.92 2.74
N ASP A 235 9.52 -22.43 1.53
CA ASP A 235 10.15 -23.68 1.14
C ASP A 235 11.63 -23.48 0.71
N ALA A 236 12.31 -24.58 0.41
CA ALA A 236 13.72 -24.56 -0.01
C ALA A 236 13.97 -23.86 -1.35
N LYS A 237 12.95 -23.76 -2.23
CA LYS A 237 13.03 -23.01 -3.49
C LYS A 237 12.80 -21.51 -3.28
N GLY A 238 12.27 -21.14 -2.12
CA GLY A 238 11.93 -19.79 -1.75
C GLY A 238 10.50 -19.39 -2.05
N ASP A 239 9.65 -20.35 -2.43
CA ASP A 239 8.21 -20.16 -2.58
C ASP A 239 7.57 -20.08 -1.19
N TYR A 240 6.48 -19.33 -1.09
CA TYR A 240 5.68 -19.23 0.12
C TYR A 240 4.48 -20.18 0.06
N ILE A 241 4.13 -20.77 1.20
CA ILE A 241 2.91 -21.53 1.39
C ILE A 241 2.10 -20.82 2.47
N TYR A 242 0.94 -20.32 2.09
CA TYR A 242 -0.01 -19.64 2.95
C TYR A 242 -1.04 -20.63 3.48
N ARG A 243 -1.26 -20.65 4.79
CA ARG A 243 -2.35 -21.36 5.45
C ARG A 243 -3.51 -20.39 5.68
N ILE A 244 -4.68 -20.75 5.17
CA ILE A 244 -5.94 -20.00 5.36
C ILE A 244 -6.87 -20.91 6.18
N PRO A 245 -7.11 -20.58 7.46
CA PRO A 245 -8.07 -21.31 8.28
C PRO A 245 -9.47 -21.27 7.67
N SER A 246 -10.18 -22.39 7.70
CA SER A 246 -11.57 -22.44 7.23
C SER A 246 -12.49 -21.69 8.20
N THR A 247 -13.37 -20.85 7.66
CA THR A 247 -14.35 -20.06 8.41
C THR A 247 -15.76 -20.69 8.44
N GLU A 248 -15.99 -21.78 7.71
CA GLU A 248 -17.30 -22.43 7.62
C GLU A 248 -17.49 -23.51 8.71
N GLU A 249 -18.57 -23.39 9.49
CA GLU A 249 -19.03 -24.43 10.42
C GLU A 249 -19.31 -25.74 9.66
N GLY A 250 -18.38 -26.70 9.74
CA GLY A 250 -18.52 -28.04 9.17
C GLY A 250 -17.45 -28.45 8.15
N GLN A 251 -16.70 -27.49 7.58
CA GLN A 251 -15.49 -27.79 6.80
C GLN A 251 -14.23 -27.61 7.67
N GLN A 252 -13.95 -28.59 8.53
CA GLN A 252 -12.76 -28.61 9.41
C GLN A 252 -11.44 -28.88 8.65
N ARG A 253 -11.15 -28.18 7.55
CA ARG A 253 -9.84 -28.29 6.91
C ARG A 253 -9.33 -26.94 6.47
N ASP A 254 -8.23 -26.52 7.09
CA ASP A 254 -7.43 -25.41 6.61
C ASP A 254 -7.03 -25.63 5.16
N ARG A 255 -7.02 -24.55 4.40
CA ARG A 255 -6.61 -24.55 3.00
C ARG A 255 -5.20 -24.00 2.89
N PHE A 256 -4.41 -24.58 1.99
CA PHE A 256 -3.02 -24.20 1.80
C PHE A 256 -2.79 -23.76 0.36
N PHE A 257 -2.11 -22.64 0.18
CA PHE A 257 -1.87 -22.04 -1.13
C PHE A 257 -0.38 -21.79 -1.32
N ARG A 258 0.20 -22.45 -2.33
CA ARG A 258 1.60 -22.27 -2.70
C ARG A 258 1.73 -21.19 -3.77
N THR A 259 2.66 -20.26 -3.59
CA THR A 259 2.98 -19.24 -4.60
C THR A 259 3.64 -19.87 -5.82
N THR A 260 3.26 -19.39 -7.01
CA THR A 260 3.82 -19.82 -8.31
C THR A 260 4.42 -18.67 -9.11
N ALA A 261 3.90 -17.45 -8.92
CA ALA A 261 4.44 -16.23 -9.50
C ALA A 261 4.01 -15.01 -8.68
N SER A 262 4.82 -13.96 -8.73
CA SER A 262 4.45 -12.63 -8.24
C SER A 262 3.63 -11.90 -9.31
N ILE A 263 2.49 -11.32 -8.92
CA ILE A 263 1.69 -10.44 -9.79
C ILE A 263 2.04 -8.99 -9.47
N ALA A 264 2.03 -8.64 -8.18
CA ALA A 264 2.43 -7.33 -7.70
C ALA A 264 3.10 -7.43 -6.32
N GLU A 265 4.33 -6.92 -6.23
CA GLU A 265 5.07 -6.75 -4.98
C GLU A 265 5.35 -5.26 -4.78
N TYR A 266 4.61 -4.63 -3.87
CA TYR A 266 4.88 -3.24 -3.53
C TYR A 266 6.13 -3.13 -2.65
N ARG A 267 7.23 -2.60 -3.22
CA ARG A 267 8.46 -2.32 -2.49
C ARG A 267 8.52 -0.85 -2.12
N SER A 268 8.11 -0.53 -0.91
CA SER A 268 8.12 0.84 -0.39
C SER A 268 9.47 1.20 0.24
N ASN A 269 9.77 2.50 0.25
CA ASN A 269 10.81 3.05 1.12
C ASN A 269 10.32 3.26 2.57
N ASN A 270 9.02 3.08 2.82
CA ASN A 270 8.41 3.23 4.14
C ASN A 270 8.24 1.86 4.81
N ILE A 271 8.32 1.83 6.13
CA ILE A 271 8.07 0.62 6.92
C ILE A 271 6.55 0.42 7.12
N THR A 272 5.85 1.53 7.37
CA THR A 272 4.41 1.55 7.65
C THR A 272 3.56 1.57 6.39
N GLY A 273 2.31 1.11 6.50
CA GLY A 273 1.32 1.15 5.42
C GLY A 273 0.75 -0.23 5.09
N ARG A 274 0.02 -0.30 3.97
CA ARG A 274 -0.76 -1.49 3.56
C ARG A 274 0.10 -2.67 3.11
N MET A 275 1.23 -2.36 2.46
CA MET A 275 2.25 -3.33 2.02
C MET A 275 1.63 -4.54 1.30
N ALA A 276 0.73 -4.24 0.36
CA ALA A 276 -0.01 -5.26 -0.37
C ALA A 276 0.94 -6.10 -1.23
N ARG A 277 0.74 -7.42 -1.16
CA ARG A 277 1.40 -8.41 -2.02
C ARG A 277 0.34 -9.23 -2.72
N VAL A 278 0.49 -9.41 -4.03
CA VAL A 278 -0.44 -10.18 -4.85
C VAL A 278 0.32 -11.27 -5.56
N TRP A 279 -0.08 -12.51 -5.28
CA TRP A 279 0.55 -13.73 -5.79
C TRP A 279 -0.40 -14.50 -6.68
N LYS A 280 0.15 -15.11 -7.72
CA LYS A 280 -0.49 -16.25 -8.37
C LYS A 280 -0.20 -17.49 -7.54
N VAL A 281 -1.23 -18.23 -7.14
CA VAL A 281 -1.11 -19.39 -6.25
C VAL A 281 -1.82 -20.62 -6.80
N VAL A 282 -1.46 -21.79 -6.28
CA VAL A 282 -2.18 -23.05 -6.49
C VAL A 282 -2.49 -23.70 -5.15
N GLU A 283 -3.62 -24.39 -5.05
CA GLU A 283 -3.99 -25.09 -3.83
C GLU A 283 -3.12 -26.33 -3.64
N CYS A 284 -2.64 -26.53 -2.41
CA CYS A 284 -1.71 -27.59 -2.06
C CYS A 284 -2.11 -28.25 -0.73
N ASN A 285 -1.45 -29.36 -0.40
CA ASN A 285 -1.51 -29.94 0.91
C ASN A 285 -0.55 -29.20 1.89
N PRO A 286 -0.57 -29.52 3.20
CA PRO A 286 0.33 -28.89 4.18
C PRO A 286 1.83 -29.06 3.87
N SER A 287 2.22 -30.10 3.12
CA SER A 287 3.61 -30.33 2.70
C SER A 287 4.04 -29.48 1.49
N GLY A 288 3.12 -28.71 0.89
CA GLY A 288 3.38 -27.89 -0.29
C GLY A 288 3.30 -28.65 -1.63
N ALA A 289 2.80 -29.88 -1.63
CA ALA A 289 2.51 -30.64 -2.84
C ALA A 289 1.13 -30.24 -3.37
N VAL A 290 1.06 -29.87 -4.65
CA VAL A 290 -0.18 -29.45 -5.32
C VAL A 290 -1.20 -30.58 -5.28
N LEU A 291 -2.47 -30.27 -5.00
CA LEU A 291 -3.53 -31.29 -4.84
C LEU A 291 -3.78 -32.09 -6.13
N SER A 292 -3.70 -31.43 -7.28
CA SER A 292 -3.84 -32.05 -8.61
C SER A 292 -2.92 -31.35 -9.63
N PRO A 293 -2.36 -32.05 -10.63
CA PRO A 293 -1.69 -31.41 -11.76
C PRO A 293 -2.57 -30.46 -12.56
N SER A 294 -3.91 -30.64 -12.49
CA SER A 294 -4.91 -29.78 -13.13
C SER A 294 -5.48 -28.72 -12.19
N GLU A 295 -4.85 -28.49 -11.03
CA GLU A 295 -5.34 -27.50 -10.08
C GLU A 295 -5.32 -26.11 -10.72
N PRO A 296 -6.46 -25.42 -10.81
CA PRO A 296 -6.53 -24.10 -11.41
C PRO A 296 -5.69 -23.10 -10.62
N SER A 297 -5.03 -22.19 -11.34
CA SER A 297 -4.36 -21.06 -10.73
C SER A 297 -5.38 -20.11 -10.10
N ARG A 298 -5.01 -19.56 -8.95
CA ARG A 298 -5.77 -18.57 -8.17
C ARG A 298 -4.92 -17.34 -7.89
N VAL A 299 -5.52 -16.31 -7.31
CA VAL A 299 -4.81 -15.11 -6.86
C VAL A 299 -4.94 -14.97 -5.35
N LEU A 300 -3.83 -14.74 -4.65
CA LEU A 300 -3.83 -14.43 -3.21
C LEU A 300 -3.35 -12.99 -3.02
N LYS A 301 -4.15 -12.17 -2.33
CA LYS A 301 -3.79 -10.82 -1.88
C LYS A 301 -3.55 -10.86 -0.37
N ASP A 302 -2.38 -10.41 0.07
CA ASP A 302 -1.95 -10.29 1.48
C ASP A 302 -1.72 -8.80 1.78
N VAL A 303 -2.45 -8.23 2.74
CA VAL A 303 -2.50 -6.79 2.97
C VAL A 303 -2.71 -6.44 4.46
N TRP A 304 -2.22 -5.27 4.87
CA TRP A 304 -2.43 -4.71 6.21
C TRP A 304 -3.44 -3.57 6.19
N LEU A 305 -4.65 -3.86 6.65
CA LEU A 305 -5.75 -2.91 6.76
C LEU A 305 -5.67 -2.15 8.08
N GLU A 306 -6.24 -0.95 8.16
CA GLU A 306 -6.53 -0.34 9.45
C GLU A 306 -7.52 -1.21 10.23
N ASP A 307 -7.40 -1.26 11.55
CA ASP A 307 -8.16 -2.22 12.36
C ASP A 307 -9.69 -2.05 12.22
N SER A 308 -10.13 -0.78 12.12
CA SER A 308 -11.53 -0.39 11.90
C SER A 308 -12.03 -0.60 10.47
N ALA A 309 -11.13 -0.80 9.50
CA ALA A 309 -11.53 -0.95 8.11
C ALA A 309 -12.23 -2.30 7.88
N LEU A 310 -13.30 -2.30 7.09
CA LEU A 310 -13.96 -3.53 6.66
C LEU A 310 -13.08 -4.30 5.67
N THR A 311 -13.22 -5.62 5.65
CA THR A 311 -12.50 -6.46 4.68
C THR A 311 -13.18 -6.43 3.31
N GLU A 312 -12.44 -6.80 2.27
CA GLU A 312 -12.99 -6.85 0.90
C GLU A 312 -14.18 -7.82 0.80
N SER A 313 -14.14 -8.94 1.53
CA SER A 313 -15.25 -9.91 1.63
C SER A 313 -16.48 -9.31 2.33
N GLN A 314 -16.28 -8.58 3.43
CA GLN A 314 -17.36 -7.90 4.16
C GLN A 314 -18.02 -6.80 3.30
N ILE A 315 -17.21 -5.98 2.60
CA ILE A 315 -17.71 -4.92 1.73
C ILE A 315 -18.50 -5.50 0.56
N GLN A 316 -17.95 -6.50 -0.14
CA GLN A 316 -18.63 -7.16 -1.25
C GLN A 316 -19.97 -7.79 -0.81
N SER A 317 -19.99 -8.45 0.35
CA SER A 317 -21.21 -9.03 0.92
C SER A 317 -22.28 -7.98 1.22
N GLN A 318 -21.88 -6.81 1.73
CA GLN A 318 -22.81 -5.70 1.98
C GLN A 318 -23.36 -5.11 0.68
N ILE A 319 -22.51 -4.92 -0.34
CA ILE A 319 -22.95 -4.46 -1.67
C ILE A 319 -23.99 -5.43 -2.25
N PHE A 320 -23.74 -6.74 -2.18
CA PHE A 320 -24.67 -7.75 -2.69
C PHE A 320 -25.98 -7.80 -1.90
N ALA A 321 -25.93 -7.64 -0.57
CA ALA A 321 -27.14 -7.54 0.25
C ALA A 321 -27.97 -6.29 -0.11
N ASP A 322 -27.32 -5.14 -0.29
CA ASP A 322 -27.98 -3.89 -0.68
C ASP A 322 -28.54 -3.96 -2.11
N LEU A 323 -27.87 -4.65 -3.04
CA LEU A 323 -28.40 -4.97 -4.37
C LEU A 323 -29.67 -5.83 -4.30
N LYS A 324 -29.65 -6.90 -3.50
CA LYS A 324 -30.83 -7.76 -3.31
C LYS A 324 -32.00 -6.95 -2.77
N LYS A 325 -31.75 -6.05 -1.79
CA LYS A 325 -32.77 -5.14 -1.27
C LYS A 325 -33.30 -4.20 -2.35
N PHE A 326 -32.42 -3.59 -3.13
CA PHE A 326 -32.78 -2.66 -4.21
C PHE A 326 -33.70 -3.30 -5.26
N PHE A 327 -33.44 -4.54 -5.68
CA PHE A 327 -34.29 -5.22 -6.67
C PHE A 327 -35.67 -5.61 -6.11
N VAL A 328 -35.80 -5.76 -4.79
CA VAL A 328 -37.09 -6.03 -4.12
C VAL A 328 -37.88 -4.74 -3.91
N ASP A 329 -37.21 -3.65 -3.52
CA ASP A 329 -37.85 -2.37 -3.21
C ASP A 329 -38.07 -1.51 -4.47
N LYS A 330 -39.13 -1.83 -5.22
CA LYS A 330 -39.50 -1.09 -6.43
C LYS A 330 -39.98 0.34 -6.19
N GLN A 331 -40.10 0.77 -4.93
CA GLN A 331 -40.47 2.15 -4.57
C GLN A 331 -39.24 3.04 -4.34
N ASP A 332 -38.03 2.49 -4.38
CA ASP A 332 -36.81 3.27 -4.32
C ASP A 332 -36.78 4.31 -5.46
N ALA A 333 -36.48 5.56 -5.12
CA ALA A 333 -36.45 6.67 -6.07
C ALA A 333 -35.50 6.40 -7.26
N ARG A 334 -34.38 5.70 -7.02
CA ARG A 334 -33.43 5.28 -8.05
C ARG A 334 -34.05 4.22 -8.95
N TYR A 335 -34.78 3.25 -8.38
CA TYR A 335 -35.48 2.22 -9.15
C TYR A 335 -36.51 2.84 -10.09
N LEU A 336 -37.33 3.77 -9.59
CA LEU A 336 -38.30 4.50 -10.40
C LEU A 336 -37.63 5.36 -11.49
N ALA A 337 -36.48 5.97 -11.18
CA ALA A 337 -35.69 6.71 -12.16
C ALA A 337 -35.13 5.79 -13.25
N PHE A 338 -34.68 4.58 -12.89
CA PHE A 338 -34.29 3.55 -13.85
C PHE A 338 -35.46 3.13 -14.75
N GLU A 339 -36.62 2.77 -14.21
CA GLU A 339 -37.77 2.34 -15.02
C GLU A 339 -38.19 3.41 -16.04
N LYS A 340 -38.18 4.70 -15.65
CA LYS A 340 -38.50 5.82 -16.54
C LYS A 340 -37.56 5.92 -17.75
N LEU A 341 -36.32 5.48 -17.60
CA LEU A 341 -35.29 5.59 -18.64
C LEU A 341 -35.17 4.33 -19.50
N GLN A 342 -35.97 3.29 -19.23
CA GLN A 342 -36.04 2.01 -19.95
C GLN A 342 -34.69 1.30 -20.25
N PRO A 343 -33.70 1.28 -19.34
CA PRO A 343 -32.52 0.42 -19.49
C PRO A 343 -32.86 -1.01 -19.05
N SER A 344 -32.33 -2.03 -19.72
CA SER A 344 -32.61 -3.44 -19.43
C SER A 344 -31.96 -3.89 -18.10
N LEU A 345 -32.57 -3.53 -16.97
CA LEU A 345 -32.20 -4.04 -15.63
C LEU A 345 -32.72 -5.46 -15.40
N SER A 346 -33.77 -5.87 -16.10
CA SER A 346 -34.42 -7.18 -15.95
C SER A 346 -33.48 -8.36 -16.21
N GLU A 347 -32.42 -8.16 -17.02
CA GLU A 347 -31.40 -9.18 -17.27
C GLU A 347 -30.43 -9.39 -16.10
N LEU A 348 -30.30 -8.38 -15.22
CA LEU A 348 -29.40 -8.36 -14.06
C LEU A 348 -30.09 -8.80 -12.76
N GLU A 349 -31.43 -8.70 -12.69
CA GLU A 349 -32.26 -9.11 -11.55
C GLU A 349 -32.31 -10.63 -11.36
N HIS A 350 -32.17 -11.42 -12.43
CA HIS A 350 -32.29 -12.88 -12.37
C HIS A 350 -30.98 -13.58 -11.94
N GLU A 351 -31.09 -14.57 -11.06
CA GLU A 351 -30.05 -15.56 -10.71
C GLU A 351 -28.74 -14.99 -10.13
N ASP A 352 -28.79 -13.86 -9.41
CA ASP A 352 -27.58 -13.19 -8.86
C ASP A 352 -26.48 -12.95 -9.93
N ARG A 353 -26.91 -12.76 -11.20
CA ARG A 353 -26.00 -12.58 -12.35
C ARG A 353 -25.08 -11.38 -12.23
N TYR A 354 -25.40 -10.43 -11.35
CA TYR A 354 -24.55 -9.28 -11.07
C TYR A 354 -23.21 -9.68 -10.42
N GLU A 355 -23.12 -10.83 -9.75
CA GLU A 355 -21.87 -11.32 -9.13
C GLU A 355 -20.76 -11.52 -10.16
N LYS A 356 -21.11 -11.82 -11.41
CA LYS A 356 -20.12 -12.05 -12.48
C LYS A 356 -19.29 -10.81 -12.81
N TYR A 357 -19.76 -9.61 -12.46
CA TYR A 357 -19.06 -8.34 -12.69
C TYR A 357 -18.05 -7.99 -11.60
N PHE A 358 -18.06 -8.70 -10.47
CA PHE A 358 -17.12 -8.53 -9.36
C PHE A 358 -16.17 -9.73 -9.31
N ILE A 359 -14.97 -9.51 -8.78
CA ILE A 359 -14.01 -10.60 -8.58
C ILE A 359 -14.52 -11.59 -7.53
N LYS A 360 -14.49 -12.89 -7.85
CA LYS A 360 -15.01 -13.93 -6.96
C LYS A 360 -14.03 -14.20 -5.82
N ILE A 361 -14.48 -13.96 -4.59
CA ILE A 361 -13.76 -14.35 -3.37
C ILE A 361 -14.05 -15.82 -3.06
N MET A 362 -13.01 -16.63 -2.92
CA MET A 362 -13.13 -18.05 -2.57
C MET A 362 -13.05 -18.30 -1.07
N THR A 363 -12.15 -17.58 -0.40
CA THR A 363 -11.89 -17.68 1.04
C THR A 363 -11.04 -16.49 1.46
N ASP A 364 -11.22 -16.04 2.68
CA ASP A 364 -10.45 -14.97 3.29
C ASP A 364 -10.12 -15.29 4.75
N TYR A 365 -9.17 -14.54 5.30
CA TYR A 365 -8.71 -14.70 6.67
C TYR A 365 -8.30 -13.35 7.26
N GLU A 366 -8.90 -13.00 8.39
CA GLU A 366 -8.43 -11.93 9.26
C GLU A 366 -7.38 -12.47 10.24
N GLY A 367 -6.15 -11.99 10.09
CA GLY A 367 -5.00 -12.42 10.86
C GLY A 367 -4.70 -11.56 12.08
N LYS A 368 -3.40 -11.50 12.41
CA LYS A 368 -2.92 -10.76 13.58
C LYS A 368 -3.08 -9.25 13.43
N ARG A 369 -3.17 -8.59 14.58
CA ARG A 369 -3.13 -7.13 14.70
C ARG A 369 -1.75 -6.67 15.14
N THR A 370 -1.30 -5.53 14.64
CA THR A 370 -0.09 -4.86 15.13
C THR A 370 -0.29 -4.43 16.58
N LYS A 371 0.79 -4.36 17.35
CA LYS A 371 0.76 -3.77 18.70
C LYS A 371 0.19 -2.33 18.63
N PRO A 372 -0.63 -1.90 19.61
CA PRO A 372 -1.04 -0.51 19.70
C PRO A 372 0.15 0.38 20.08
N LEU A 373 0.08 1.65 19.71
CA LEU A 373 1.06 2.64 20.16
C LEU A 373 0.99 2.79 21.69
N LEU A 374 2.14 2.94 22.34
CA LEU A 374 2.16 3.21 23.78
C LEU A 374 1.60 4.60 24.11
N PRO A 375 0.70 4.74 25.10
CA PRO A 375 0.09 6.03 25.45
C PRO A 375 1.10 7.12 25.83
N ASN A 376 2.18 6.74 26.52
CA ASN A 376 3.22 7.67 26.99
C ASN A 376 4.31 7.96 25.94
N SER A 377 4.23 7.35 24.76
CA SER A 377 5.25 7.54 23.74
C SER A 377 5.20 8.95 23.15
N GLN A 378 6.37 9.49 22.84
CA GLN A 378 6.50 10.81 22.23
C GLN A 378 6.79 10.66 20.74
N ARG A 379 6.16 11.48 19.91
CA ARG A 379 6.44 11.48 18.47
C ARG A 379 7.84 12.05 18.23
N MET A 380 8.72 11.25 17.63
CA MET A 380 10.07 11.67 17.36
C MET A 380 10.15 12.29 15.96
N ARG A 381 10.12 13.63 15.90
CA ARG A 381 10.38 14.37 14.65
C ARG A 381 11.89 14.55 14.47
N ARG A 382 12.35 14.69 13.23
CA ARG A 382 13.73 15.10 12.91
C ARG A 382 14.86 14.12 13.29
N LEU A 383 14.55 12.83 13.46
CA LEU A 383 15.56 11.76 13.69
C LEU A 383 16.74 11.78 12.71
N PHE A 384 16.53 12.27 11.49
CA PHE A 384 17.51 12.26 10.42
C PHE A 384 17.92 13.65 9.89
N THR A 385 17.56 14.75 10.56
CA THR A 385 17.84 16.11 10.03
C THR A 385 19.01 16.82 10.69
N THR A 386 19.91 17.36 9.86
CA THR A 386 20.74 18.55 10.16
C THR A 386 20.64 19.62 9.06
N ILE A 387 19.87 19.42 7.98
CA ILE A 387 19.77 20.35 6.83
C ILE A 387 18.30 20.43 6.35
N LYS A 388 17.88 21.63 5.91
CA LYS A 388 16.56 21.88 5.28
C LYS A 388 16.34 20.96 4.06
N PRO A 389 15.13 20.43 3.84
CA PRO A 389 14.85 19.55 2.71
C PRO A 389 15.05 20.31 1.38
N LEU A 390 15.85 19.75 0.48
CA LEU A 390 15.82 20.11 -0.93
C LEU A 390 14.87 19.12 -1.61
N ALA A 391 13.71 19.59 -2.06
CA ALA A 391 12.79 18.80 -2.86
C ALA A 391 13.52 18.25 -4.09
N LEU A 392 13.69 16.94 -4.16
CA LEU A 392 14.20 16.25 -5.35
C LEU A 392 13.21 15.15 -5.75
N PRO A 393 12.84 15.08 -7.04
CA PRO A 393 11.89 14.09 -7.55
C PRO A 393 12.50 12.69 -7.47
N THR A 394 11.92 11.81 -6.65
CA THR A 394 12.35 10.41 -6.54
C THR A 394 11.52 9.53 -7.48
N THR A 395 11.98 9.36 -8.72
CA THR A 395 11.47 8.32 -9.63
C THR A 395 12.23 7.02 -9.41
N ALA A 396 11.71 6.14 -8.54
CA ALA A 396 12.17 4.76 -8.48
C ALA A 396 11.25 3.88 -9.33
N HIS A 397 11.57 3.75 -10.62
CA HIS A 397 11.06 2.65 -11.44
C HIS A 397 11.61 1.33 -10.89
N ARG A 398 10.75 0.49 -10.30
CA ARG A 398 11.05 -0.92 -10.02
C ARG A 398 9.88 -1.75 -10.52
N GLY A 399 10.20 -2.70 -11.39
CA GLY A 399 9.24 -3.44 -12.23
C GLY A 399 8.22 -4.22 -11.41
N GLY A 400 6.98 -3.76 -11.45
CA GLY A 400 5.76 -4.50 -11.21
C GLY A 400 4.69 -3.95 -12.16
N SER A 401 3.77 -4.79 -12.65
CA SER A 401 2.66 -4.32 -13.48
C SER A 401 1.65 -3.55 -12.62
N GLY A 402 1.93 -2.27 -12.42
CA GLY A 402 1.05 -1.32 -11.75
C GLY A 402 1.49 0.09 -12.07
N THR A 403 0.54 0.98 -12.33
CA THR A 403 0.82 2.42 -12.36
C THR A 403 1.46 2.79 -11.02
N PRO A 404 2.67 3.38 -10.99
CA PRO A 404 3.31 3.77 -9.73
C PRO A 404 2.38 4.72 -8.99
N ARG A 405 1.81 4.28 -7.85
CA ARG A 405 1.17 5.22 -6.92
C ARG A 405 2.26 6.23 -6.53
N PRO A 406 2.03 7.55 -6.58
CA PRO A 406 2.94 8.47 -5.94
C PRO A 406 3.11 8.02 -4.50
N LEU A 407 4.34 8.11 -3.99
CA LEU A 407 4.43 8.43 -2.58
C LEU A 407 3.67 9.74 -2.38
N GLU A 408 2.82 9.78 -1.36
CA GLU A 408 2.16 11.00 -0.90
C GLU A 408 3.19 12.14 -0.97
N SER A 409 3.05 13.03 -1.95
CA SER A 409 3.79 14.28 -1.93
C SER A 409 3.13 15.09 -0.83
N LYS A 410 3.58 14.88 0.41
CA LYS A 410 3.35 15.82 1.50
C LYS A 410 4.19 17.06 1.23
N ASP A 411 3.90 17.75 0.13
CA ASP A 411 4.37 19.11 -0.14
C ASP A 411 3.49 20.08 0.66
N ALA A 412 3.63 19.94 1.98
CA ALA A 412 3.27 20.81 3.08
C ALA A 412 3.39 19.91 4.32
N LEU A 413 4.07 20.37 5.36
CA LEU A 413 3.95 19.79 6.69
C LEU A 413 2.49 19.90 7.09
N ASP A 414 1.69 18.88 6.79
CA ASP A 414 0.32 18.81 7.26
C ASP A 414 0.41 18.72 8.79
N GLU A 415 0.01 19.81 9.46
CA GLU A 415 0.11 19.96 10.91
C GLU A 415 -0.87 19.04 11.65
N THR A 416 -1.75 18.34 10.92
CA THR A 416 -2.67 17.36 11.49
C THR A 416 -1.89 16.10 11.96
N PRO A 417 -2.00 15.71 13.25
CA PRO A 417 -1.30 14.53 13.76
C PRO A 417 -1.77 13.26 13.04
N ARG A 418 -0.86 12.58 12.34
CA ARG A 418 -1.11 11.21 11.86
C ARG A 418 -1.37 10.32 13.07
N GLU A 419 -2.59 9.79 13.21
CA GLU A 419 -2.90 8.79 14.24
C GLU A 419 -2.26 7.45 13.86
N PHE A 420 -1.42 6.90 14.75
CA PHE A 420 -0.84 5.57 14.57
C PHE A 420 -1.87 4.49 14.93
N ALA A 421 -2.90 4.38 14.11
CA ALA A 421 -3.94 3.36 14.29
C ALA A 421 -3.34 1.94 14.14
N PRO A 422 -3.70 1.00 15.01
CA PRO A 422 -3.39 -0.41 14.80
C PRO A 422 -3.85 -0.89 13.43
N ARG A 423 -3.11 -1.84 12.86
CA ARG A 423 -3.45 -2.49 11.60
C ARG A 423 -3.73 -3.96 11.83
N LYS A 424 -4.69 -4.52 11.09
CA LYS A 424 -4.97 -5.95 11.02
C LYS A 424 -4.48 -6.52 9.70
N GLN A 425 -3.90 -7.71 9.76
CA GLN A 425 -3.55 -8.47 8.56
C GLN A 425 -4.82 -9.06 7.95
N TYR A 426 -4.94 -8.97 6.63
CA TYR A 426 -6.06 -9.54 5.88
C TYR A 426 -5.53 -10.25 4.65
N ARG A 427 -6.02 -11.48 4.43
CA ARG A 427 -5.70 -12.31 3.28
C ARG A 427 -6.95 -12.72 2.56
N VAL A 428 -6.94 -12.63 1.25
CA VAL A 428 -8.07 -13.03 0.42
C VAL A 428 -7.57 -13.82 -0.79
N VAL A 429 -8.26 -14.91 -1.10
CA VAL A 429 -8.00 -15.74 -2.27
C VAL A 429 -9.14 -15.57 -3.27
N PHE A 430 -8.80 -15.13 -4.46
CA PHE A 430 -9.71 -14.96 -5.58
C PHE A 430 -9.71 -16.18 -6.51
N GLY A 431 -10.89 -16.49 -7.03
CA GLY A 431 -11.11 -17.64 -7.90
C GLY A 431 -10.47 -17.48 -9.28
N GLU A 432 -10.40 -16.24 -9.76
CA GLU A 432 -10.08 -15.93 -11.15
C GLU A 432 -8.68 -15.31 -11.26
N VAL A 433 -7.91 -15.77 -12.24
CA VAL A 433 -6.72 -15.05 -12.70
C VAL A 433 -7.15 -14.18 -13.87
N CYS A 434 -6.92 -12.88 -13.75
CA CYS A 434 -7.38 -11.87 -14.70
C CYS A 434 -6.20 -11.03 -15.21
N GLU A 435 -6.38 -10.36 -16.34
CA GLU A 435 -5.48 -9.31 -16.84
C GLU A 435 -6.06 -7.94 -16.48
N ALA A 436 -5.24 -7.00 -15.99
CA ALA A 436 -5.71 -5.64 -15.75
C ALA A 436 -6.02 -4.93 -17.07
N VAL A 437 -7.00 -4.02 -17.09
CA VAL A 437 -7.31 -3.20 -18.27
C VAL A 437 -6.08 -2.43 -18.78
N GLY A 438 -5.21 -2.02 -17.86
CA GLY A 438 -3.92 -1.38 -18.16
C GLY A 438 -2.94 -2.24 -18.98
N ASP A 439 -3.15 -3.56 -19.05
CA ASP A 439 -2.27 -4.52 -19.74
C ASP A 439 -2.89 -5.12 -21.01
N LEU A 440 -4.18 -4.85 -21.30
CA LEU A 440 -4.85 -5.32 -22.52
C LEU A 440 -4.18 -4.79 -23.79
N ARG A 441 -4.20 -5.57 -24.88
CA ARG A 441 -3.31 -5.34 -26.03
C ARG A 441 -3.90 -4.44 -27.10
N THR A 442 -5.22 -4.24 -27.12
CA THR A 442 -5.90 -3.45 -28.15
C THR A 442 -6.91 -2.47 -27.57
N VAL A 443 -7.14 -1.36 -28.26
CA VAL A 443 -8.15 -0.37 -27.87
C VAL A 443 -9.55 -0.99 -27.81
N GLY A 444 -9.86 -1.93 -28.72
CA GLY A 444 -11.13 -2.65 -28.76
C GLY A 444 -11.37 -3.47 -27.50
N GLU A 445 -10.39 -4.25 -27.05
CA GLU A 445 -10.50 -5.03 -25.81
C GLU A 445 -10.72 -4.13 -24.59
N VAL A 446 -9.97 -3.02 -24.50
CA VAL A 446 -10.17 -2.04 -23.41
C VAL A 446 -11.59 -1.48 -23.43
N ALA A 447 -12.09 -1.08 -24.59
CA ALA A 447 -13.45 -0.54 -24.72
C ALA A 447 -14.53 -1.58 -24.32
N ASP A 448 -14.35 -2.84 -24.72
CA ASP A 448 -15.29 -3.93 -24.38
C ASP A 448 -15.34 -4.18 -22.86
N VAL A 449 -14.18 -4.14 -22.19
CA VAL A 449 -14.10 -4.33 -20.73
C VAL A 449 -14.61 -3.10 -19.97
N LEU A 450 -14.26 -1.87 -20.40
CA LEU A 450 -14.78 -0.64 -19.79
C LEU A 450 -16.31 -0.52 -19.95
N SER A 451 -16.87 -0.96 -21.09
CA SER A 451 -18.32 -1.03 -21.29
C SER A 451 -19.01 -1.87 -20.22
N GLN A 452 -18.40 -3.00 -19.85
CA GLN A 452 -18.94 -3.86 -18.79
C GLN A 452 -18.63 -3.29 -17.39
N ALA A 453 -17.50 -2.59 -17.20
CA ALA A 453 -17.18 -1.91 -15.93
C ALA A 453 -18.22 -0.84 -15.58
N VAL A 454 -18.75 -0.12 -16.59
CA VAL A 454 -19.87 0.82 -16.41
C VAL A 454 -21.11 0.10 -15.85
N VAL A 455 -21.36 -1.15 -16.24
CA VAL A 455 -22.45 -1.96 -15.67
C VAL A 455 -22.19 -2.28 -14.19
N ALA A 456 -20.95 -2.63 -13.83
CA ALA A 456 -20.56 -2.84 -12.43
C ALA A 456 -20.75 -1.57 -11.58
N LEU A 457 -20.32 -0.41 -12.07
CA LEU A 457 -20.50 0.88 -11.38
C LEU A 457 -21.98 1.26 -11.26
N ARG A 458 -22.78 0.96 -12.27
CA ARG A 458 -24.24 1.14 -12.24
C ARG A 458 -24.89 0.24 -11.16
N LEU A 459 -24.41 -0.99 -11.00
CA LEU A 459 -24.84 -1.87 -9.91
C LEU A 459 -24.44 -1.30 -8.54
N MET A 460 -23.22 -0.78 -8.39
CA MET A 460 -22.82 -0.10 -7.14
C MET A 460 -23.72 1.11 -6.85
N TYR A 461 -24.06 1.93 -7.85
CA TYR A 461 -25.05 3.01 -7.71
C TYR A 461 -26.43 2.50 -7.24
N CYS A 462 -26.93 1.40 -7.82
CA CYS A 462 -28.16 0.75 -7.35
C CYS A 462 -28.06 0.32 -5.88
N ALA A 463 -26.91 -0.20 -5.47
CA ALA A 463 -26.64 -0.56 -4.08
C ALA A 463 -26.50 0.67 -3.16
N GLY A 464 -26.23 1.86 -3.71
CA GLY A 464 -25.93 3.08 -2.95
C GLY A 464 -24.47 3.18 -2.52
N TRP A 465 -23.56 2.54 -3.27
CA TRP A 465 -22.14 2.49 -3.00
C TRP A 465 -21.34 3.21 -4.10
N VAL A 466 -20.23 3.82 -3.70
CA VAL A 466 -19.20 4.37 -4.58
C VAL A 466 -17.90 3.58 -4.40
N HIS A 467 -17.15 3.37 -5.48
CA HIS A 467 -15.94 2.57 -5.47
C HIS A 467 -14.73 3.34 -4.94
N ARG A 468 -14.56 4.60 -5.35
CA ARG A 468 -13.54 5.56 -4.91
C ARG A 468 -12.10 5.34 -5.38
N ASP A 469 -11.74 4.13 -5.80
CA ASP A 469 -10.40 3.83 -6.35
C ASP A 469 -10.46 3.17 -7.75
N ILE A 470 -11.23 3.75 -8.68
CA ILE A 470 -11.29 3.26 -10.06
C ILE A 470 -10.00 3.60 -10.79
N SER A 471 -9.32 2.57 -11.28
CA SER A 471 -8.05 2.68 -12.00
C SER A 471 -7.93 1.59 -13.05
N SER A 472 -6.97 1.74 -13.98
CA SER A 472 -6.67 0.72 -14.99
C SER A 472 -6.15 -0.60 -14.38
N GLY A 473 -5.73 -0.59 -13.11
CA GLY A 473 -5.27 -1.77 -12.38
C GLY A 473 -6.38 -2.50 -11.62
N ASN A 474 -7.46 -1.81 -11.26
CA ASN A 474 -8.55 -2.36 -10.43
C ASN A 474 -9.73 -2.88 -11.26
N ILE A 475 -9.78 -2.54 -12.56
CA ILE A 475 -10.68 -3.15 -13.53
C ILE A 475 -9.95 -4.30 -14.22
N LEU A 476 -10.44 -5.52 -14.01
CA LEU A 476 -9.79 -6.73 -14.50
C LEU A 476 -10.62 -7.40 -15.61
N ALA A 477 -9.95 -8.11 -16.49
CA ALA A 477 -10.52 -8.87 -17.60
C ALA A 477 -10.22 -10.36 -17.43
N HIS A 478 -11.27 -11.17 -17.29
CA HIS A 478 -11.18 -12.61 -17.19
C HIS A 478 -11.59 -13.27 -18.52
N PRO A 479 -10.79 -14.18 -19.11
CA PRO A 479 -11.17 -14.84 -20.35
C PRO A 479 -12.29 -15.85 -20.07
N SER A 480 -13.46 -15.64 -20.68
CA SER A 480 -14.65 -16.50 -20.52
C SER A 480 -15.34 -16.72 -21.86
N GLY A 481 -15.44 -17.98 -22.29
CA GLY A 481 -16.17 -18.35 -23.52
C GLY A 481 -15.62 -17.70 -24.81
N GLY A 482 -14.34 -17.33 -24.85
CA GLY A 482 -13.73 -16.66 -26.01
C GLY A 482 -13.88 -15.14 -26.03
N ALA A 483 -14.48 -14.53 -25.01
CA ALA A 483 -14.58 -13.09 -24.81
C ALA A 483 -14.03 -12.67 -23.43
N TRP A 484 -13.83 -11.37 -23.24
CA TRP A 484 -13.45 -10.82 -21.93
C TRP A 484 -14.69 -10.58 -21.07
N GLN A 485 -14.69 -11.12 -19.86
CA GLN A 485 -15.66 -10.80 -18.80
C GLN A 485 -14.98 -9.86 -17.80
N VAL A 486 -15.59 -8.70 -17.53
CA VAL A 486 -15.05 -7.78 -16.53
C VAL A 486 -15.17 -8.37 -15.11
N LYS A 487 -14.18 -8.03 -14.28
CA LYS A 487 -14.14 -8.27 -12.84
C LYS A 487 -13.66 -7.01 -12.15
N LEU A 488 -14.58 -6.29 -11.52
CA LEU A 488 -14.26 -5.17 -10.65
C LEU A 488 -13.67 -5.71 -9.34
N SER A 489 -12.56 -5.11 -8.91
CA SER A 489 -11.76 -5.55 -7.76
C SER A 489 -11.31 -4.35 -6.93
N ASP A 490 -10.74 -4.62 -5.75
CA ASP A 490 -10.17 -3.60 -4.85
C ASP A 490 -11.24 -2.71 -4.21
N LEU A 491 -12.26 -3.36 -3.65
CA LEU A 491 -13.38 -2.69 -2.95
C LEU A 491 -13.00 -2.11 -1.58
N GLU A 492 -11.73 -2.17 -1.18
CA GLU A 492 -11.24 -1.79 0.16
C GLU A 492 -11.50 -0.32 0.54
N TYR A 493 -11.68 0.55 -0.46
CA TYR A 493 -12.03 1.96 -0.28
C TYR A 493 -13.52 2.26 -0.52
N SER A 494 -14.29 1.27 -0.98
CA SER A 494 -15.69 1.48 -1.30
C SER A 494 -16.49 1.84 -0.05
N ARG A 495 -17.43 2.77 -0.20
CA ARG A 495 -18.30 3.20 0.90
C ARG A 495 -19.72 3.39 0.41
N ARG A 496 -20.67 3.29 1.35
CA ARG A 496 -22.02 3.80 1.15
C ARG A 496 -21.95 5.30 0.95
N PHE A 497 -22.68 5.79 -0.02
CA PHE A 497 -22.83 7.21 -0.25
C PHE A 497 -23.64 7.84 0.89
N SER A 498 -23.09 8.86 1.56
CA SER A 498 -23.75 9.61 2.63
C SER A 498 -23.22 11.05 2.71
N PHE A 499 -24.09 11.97 3.13
CA PHE A 499 -23.75 13.38 3.45
C PHE A 499 -23.48 13.62 4.94
N ASP A 500 -23.44 12.57 5.77
CA ASP A 500 -23.21 12.71 7.20
C ASP A 500 -21.82 13.33 7.47
N LEU A 501 -21.80 14.43 8.23
CA LEU A 501 -20.63 15.29 8.54
C LEU A 501 -19.42 14.57 9.16
N GLU A 502 -19.57 13.31 9.59
CA GLU A 502 -18.45 12.46 10.04
C GLU A 502 -17.56 11.97 8.88
N HIS A 503 -18.02 12.09 7.63
CA HIS A 503 -17.39 11.53 6.43
C HIS A 503 -16.90 12.58 5.43
N ASP A 504 -16.49 13.75 5.92
CA ASP A 504 -15.85 14.80 5.12
C ASP A 504 -14.63 14.24 4.38
N VAL A 505 -14.56 14.45 3.06
CA VAL A 505 -13.40 14.10 2.22
C VAL A 505 -12.14 14.82 2.70
N GLY A 506 -12.26 15.92 3.46
CA GLY A 506 -11.15 16.58 4.13
C GLY A 506 -10.46 15.76 5.24
N ARG A 507 -11.13 14.73 5.80
CA ARG A 507 -10.54 13.80 6.80
C ARG A 507 -10.15 12.45 6.21
N ASP A 508 -10.76 12.05 5.10
CA ASP A 508 -10.39 10.83 4.38
C ASP A 508 -9.10 11.09 3.56
N PRO A 509 -8.09 10.21 3.61
CA PRO A 509 -6.92 10.34 2.75
C PRO A 509 -7.34 10.40 1.27
N LYS A 510 -6.73 11.29 0.47
CA LYS A 510 -6.91 11.28 -0.99
C LYS A 510 -6.53 9.91 -1.52
N THR A 511 -7.51 9.17 -2.02
CA THR A 511 -7.37 7.79 -2.50
C THR A 511 -7.63 7.77 -4.00
N GLY A 512 -6.83 7.02 -4.74
CA GLY A 512 -6.88 7.03 -6.21
C GLY A 512 -5.51 7.03 -6.87
N THR A 513 -5.44 6.46 -8.08
CA THR A 513 -4.29 6.68 -8.98
C THR A 513 -4.40 8.09 -9.57
N PRO A 514 -3.42 9.01 -9.40
CA PRO A 514 -3.59 10.42 -9.80
C PRO A 514 -3.95 10.61 -11.28
N TYR A 515 -3.51 9.69 -12.14
CA TYR A 515 -3.85 9.70 -13.57
C TYR A 515 -5.35 9.59 -13.83
N PHE A 516 -6.10 8.95 -12.93
CA PHE A 516 -7.52 8.66 -13.10
C PHE A 516 -8.38 9.33 -12.03
N MET A 517 -7.75 10.04 -11.07
CA MET A 517 -8.47 10.74 -10.02
C MET A 517 -9.39 11.82 -10.60
N PRO A 518 -10.65 11.91 -10.12
CA PRO A 518 -11.61 12.93 -10.51
C PRO A 518 -11.18 14.33 -10.09
N HIS A 519 -11.57 15.35 -10.84
CA HIS A 519 -11.09 16.72 -10.63
C HIS A 519 -11.42 17.29 -9.25
N GLU A 520 -12.69 17.19 -8.81
CA GLU A 520 -13.13 17.74 -7.53
C GLU A 520 -12.36 17.11 -6.36
N ILE A 521 -12.07 15.81 -6.47
CA ILE A 521 -11.29 15.07 -5.48
C ILE A 521 -9.81 15.47 -5.51
N LEU A 522 -9.23 15.64 -6.70
CA LEU A 522 -7.83 16.05 -6.84
C LEU A 522 -7.61 17.48 -6.30
N GLN A 523 -8.54 18.40 -6.54
CA GLN A 523 -8.52 19.78 -6.06
C GLN A 523 -9.06 19.95 -4.62
N SER A 524 -9.70 18.92 -4.06
CA SER A 524 -10.37 18.94 -2.75
C SER A 524 -11.49 19.99 -2.62
N HIS A 525 -12.05 20.44 -3.74
CA HIS A 525 -13.14 21.42 -3.79
C HIS A 525 -14.06 21.11 -4.98
N TYR A 526 -15.34 21.45 -4.87
CA TYR A 526 -16.27 21.37 -6.01
C TYR A 526 -15.80 22.27 -7.17
N LEU A 527 -16.06 21.87 -8.41
CA LEU A 527 -15.69 22.66 -9.58
C LEU A 527 -16.47 23.96 -9.62
N GLU A 528 -15.79 25.10 -9.76
CA GLU A 528 -16.45 26.39 -9.89
C GLU A 528 -16.96 26.61 -11.32
N PHE A 529 -18.26 26.84 -11.45
CA PHE A 529 -18.88 27.25 -12.71
C PHE A 529 -19.42 28.67 -12.57
N PRO A 530 -19.22 29.56 -13.57
CA PRO A 530 -19.81 30.90 -13.52
C PRO A 530 -21.33 30.78 -13.54
N THR A 531 -21.98 31.07 -12.42
CA THR A 531 -23.43 31.27 -12.37
C THR A 531 -23.72 32.57 -13.12
N LEU A 532 -24.36 32.48 -14.27
CA LEU A 532 -24.98 33.66 -14.86
C LEU A 532 -26.10 34.09 -13.89
N PRO A 533 -26.05 35.29 -13.29
CA PRO A 533 -27.18 35.77 -12.51
C PRO A 533 -28.41 35.82 -13.43
N PRO A 534 -29.63 35.58 -12.90
CA PRO A 534 -30.84 35.88 -13.65
C PRO A 534 -30.73 37.33 -14.13
N ARG A 535 -31.05 37.59 -15.41
CA ARG A 535 -31.10 38.97 -15.92
C ARG A 535 -32.22 39.71 -15.18
N ASP A 536 -31.87 40.36 -14.09
CA ASP A 536 -32.76 41.26 -13.38
C ASP A 536 -32.85 42.54 -14.20
N THR A 537 -33.96 42.71 -14.95
CA THR A 537 -34.21 43.92 -15.75
C THR A 537 -34.71 45.10 -14.92
N THR A 538 -34.64 45.01 -13.60
CA THR A 538 -35.01 46.10 -12.68
C THR A 538 -33.80 46.51 -11.84
N ILE A 539 -33.31 47.73 -12.05
CA ILE A 539 -32.29 48.33 -11.20
C ILE A 539 -32.97 48.74 -9.89
N ASP A 540 -32.84 47.91 -8.85
CA ASP A 540 -33.21 48.29 -7.48
C ASP A 540 -32.01 48.94 -6.78
N PHE A 541 -32.14 50.24 -6.51
CA PHE A 541 -31.13 51.04 -5.79
C PHE A 541 -31.02 50.66 -4.30
N ALA A 542 -31.91 49.80 -3.75
CA ALA A 542 -31.79 49.26 -2.39
C ALA A 542 -30.66 48.21 -2.24
N THR A 543 -30.01 47.79 -3.33
CA THR A 543 -28.93 46.79 -3.32
C THR A 543 -27.64 47.31 -2.67
N PHE A 544 -27.47 48.62 -2.53
CA PHE A 544 -26.26 49.22 -1.92
C PHE A 544 -26.27 49.24 -0.38
N THR A 545 -27.33 48.78 0.28
CA THR A 545 -27.44 48.80 1.75
C THR A 545 -27.74 47.45 2.40
N LYS A 546 -27.72 46.34 1.64
CA LYS A 546 -27.79 45.00 2.25
C LYS A 546 -26.41 44.60 2.77
N SER A 547 -26.31 44.43 4.09
CA SER A 547 -25.18 43.76 4.72
C SER A 547 -25.01 42.39 4.07
N VAL A 548 -23.74 42.02 3.78
CA VAL A 548 -23.31 40.69 3.32
C VAL A 548 -24.09 39.64 4.12
N ALA A 549 -24.98 38.90 3.44
CA ALA A 549 -25.59 37.73 4.04
C ALA A 549 -24.44 36.79 4.45
N PRO A 550 -24.51 36.15 5.62
CA PRO A 550 -23.50 35.17 6.01
C PRO A 550 -23.35 34.16 4.86
N ASP A 551 -22.10 33.88 4.46
CA ASP A 551 -21.78 32.90 3.42
C ASP A 551 -22.63 31.64 3.68
N ALA A 552 -23.45 31.26 2.70
CA ALA A 552 -24.19 30.01 2.77
C ALA A 552 -23.15 28.91 3.04
N ALA A 553 -23.33 28.15 4.13
CA ALA A 553 -22.40 27.10 4.51
C ALA A 553 -22.16 26.20 3.30
N GLN A 554 -20.96 26.27 2.71
CA GLN A 554 -20.60 25.41 1.60
C GLN A 554 -20.70 23.96 2.10
N MET A 555 -21.50 23.15 1.42
CA MET A 555 -21.57 21.73 1.74
C MET A 555 -20.18 21.10 1.64
N PRO A 556 -19.83 20.17 2.54
CA PRO A 556 -18.57 19.45 2.44
C PRO A 556 -18.48 18.72 1.10
N LEU A 557 -17.27 18.62 0.55
CA LEU A 557 -17.02 17.80 -0.63
C LEU A 557 -17.27 16.33 -0.28
N VAL A 558 -18.17 15.68 -1.01
CA VAL A 558 -18.47 14.25 -0.85
C VAL A 558 -18.14 13.51 -2.14
N TYR A 559 -17.46 12.37 -2.03
CA TYR A 559 -17.21 11.51 -3.18
C TYR A 559 -18.55 10.92 -3.68
N ASN A 560 -18.87 11.10 -4.96
CA ASN A 560 -20.17 10.74 -5.53
C ASN A 560 -20.05 9.78 -6.73
N PHE A 561 -21.19 9.36 -7.28
CA PHE A 561 -21.23 8.34 -8.34
C PHE A 561 -20.64 8.82 -9.67
N GLN A 562 -20.71 10.13 -9.95
CA GLN A 562 -20.12 10.71 -11.16
C GLN A 562 -18.59 10.67 -11.12
N HIS A 563 -17.98 10.74 -9.93
CA HIS A 563 -16.53 10.64 -9.76
C HIS A 563 -15.98 9.29 -10.24
N ASP A 564 -16.65 8.17 -9.96
CA ASP A 564 -16.24 6.85 -10.47
C ASP A 564 -16.33 6.79 -12.01
N LEU A 565 -17.34 7.43 -12.61
CA LEU A 565 -17.51 7.49 -14.07
C LEU A 565 -16.48 8.40 -14.75
N GLU A 566 -16.12 9.53 -14.13
CA GLU A 566 -15.03 10.39 -14.62
C GLU A 566 -13.72 9.59 -14.73
N SER A 567 -13.46 8.72 -13.75
CA SER A 567 -12.29 7.83 -13.76
C SER A 567 -12.29 6.88 -14.97
N ILE A 568 -13.46 6.36 -15.38
CA ILE A 568 -13.59 5.54 -16.61
C ILE A 568 -13.24 6.35 -17.87
N TRP A 569 -13.73 7.59 -17.96
CA TRP A 569 -13.40 8.47 -19.08
C TRP A 569 -11.90 8.75 -19.15
N TRP A 570 -11.26 8.99 -18.00
CA TRP A 570 -9.82 9.16 -17.93
C TRP A 570 -9.03 7.95 -18.37
N ILE A 571 -9.41 6.75 -17.94
CA ILE A 571 -8.76 5.51 -18.35
C ILE A 571 -8.85 5.33 -19.87
N PHE A 572 -10.02 5.62 -20.46
CA PHE A 572 -10.19 5.48 -21.91
C PHE A 572 -9.41 6.55 -22.69
N LEU A 573 -9.42 7.81 -22.23
CA LEU A 573 -8.63 8.89 -22.83
C LEU A 573 -7.12 8.59 -22.75
N TRP A 574 -6.63 8.14 -21.59
CA TRP A 574 -5.25 7.71 -21.40
C TRP A 574 -4.88 6.55 -22.34
N THR A 575 -5.80 5.60 -22.53
CA THR A 575 -5.59 4.47 -23.45
C THR A 575 -5.37 4.94 -24.89
N VAL A 576 -6.22 5.83 -25.40
CA VAL A 576 -6.13 6.28 -26.80
C VAL A 576 -5.03 7.33 -27.03
N THR A 577 -4.46 7.91 -25.98
CA THR A 577 -3.41 8.94 -26.08
C THR A 577 -2.02 8.43 -25.68
N CYS A 578 -1.88 7.93 -24.46
CA CYS A 578 -0.58 7.55 -23.89
C CYS A 578 -0.13 6.13 -24.23
N ARG A 579 -1.07 5.22 -24.54
CA ARG A 579 -0.75 3.81 -24.81
C ARG A 579 -0.66 3.47 -26.29
N VAL A 580 -0.87 4.42 -27.19
CA VAL A 580 -0.74 4.18 -28.63
C VAL A 580 0.68 4.53 -29.07
N SER A 581 1.27 3.73 -29.95
CA SER A 581 2.61 4.00 -30.50
C SER A 581 2.53 5.14 -31.53
N HIS A 582 2.27 6.36 -31.05
CA HIS A 582 2.09 7.56 -31.86
C HIS A 582 2.54 8.79 -31.08
N THR A 583 3.67 9.39 -31.48
CA THR A 583 4.32 10.47 -30.73
C THR A 583 3.41 11.67 -30.44
N PRO A 584 2.64 12.22 -31.39
CA PRO A 584 1.73 13.33 -31.11
C PRO A 584 0.69 13.02 -30.02
N SER A 585 0.18 11.78 -29.98
CA SER A 585 -0.76 11.33 -28.96
C SER A 585 -0.11 11.25 -27.58
N ILE A 586 1.10 10.68 -27.52
CA ILE A 586 1.84 10.52 -26.27
C ILE A 586 2.18 11.87 -25.67
N VAL A 587 2.67 12.82 -26.47
CA VAL A 587 3.00 14.18 -26.02
C VAL A 587 1.76 14.88 -25.45
N TYR A 588 0.63 14.83 -26.17
CA TYR A 588 -0.63 15.39 -25.70
C TYR A 588 -1.08 14.78 -24.36
N GLY A 589 -0.99 13.45 -24.23
CA GLY A 589 -1.38 12.75 -23.01
C GLY A 589 -0.45 13.01 -21.82
N GLN A 590 0.86 13.10 -22.04
CA GLN A 590 1.86 13.32 -20.96
C GLN A 590 1.62 14.61 -20.18
N ASP A 591 1.13 15.65 -20.86
CA ASP A 591 0.81 16.93 -20.21
C ASP A 591 -0.40 16.84 -19.26
N ILE A 592 -1.33 15.92 -19.54
CA ILE A 592 -2.57 15.68 -18.78
C ILE A 592 -2.34 14.66 -17.65
N PHE A 593 -1.66 13.55 -17.94
CA PHE A 593 -1.49 12.41 -17.04
C PHE A 593 -0.17 12.52 -16.26
N LYS A 594 -0.16 13.40 -15.25
CA LYS A 594 0.97 13.64 -14.34
C LYS A 594 0.81 12.88 -13.04
N ASN A 595 1.91 12.34 -12.50
CA ASN A 595 1.87 11.48 -11.31
C ASN A 595 1.94 12.33 -10.05
N THR A 596 0.99 13.24 -9.90
CA THR A 596 1.00 14.31 -8.90
C THR A 596 -0.38 14.46 -8.27
N MET A 597 -0.44 14.71 -6.97
CA MET A 597 -1.69 14.99 -6.25
C MET A 597 -2.17 16.45 -6.41
N GLN A 598 -1.53 17.19 -7.32
CA GLN A 598 -1.88 18.55 -7.70
C GLN A 598 -2.49 18.55 -9.10
N LEU A 599 -3.62 19.25 -9.26
CA LEU A 599 -4.30 19.40 -10.53
C LEU A 599 -3.50 20.31 -11.47
N SER A 600 -3.10 19.79 -12.64
CA SER A 600 -2.36 20.57 -13.64
C SER A 600 -3.28 21.44 -14.50
N SER A 601 -2.73 22.53 -15.05
CA SER A 601 -3.50 23.44 -15.91
C SER A 601 -4.01 22.74 -17.17
N GLU A 602 -3.25 21.78 -17.69
CA GLU A 602 -3.58 21.00 -18.88
C GLU A 602 -4.70 19.99 -18.58
N ARG A 603 -4.68 19.36 -17.40
CA ARG A 603 -5.74 18.44 -16.97
C ARG A 603 -7.07 19.17 -16.76
N LEU A 604 -7.05 20.31 -16.08
CA LEU A 604 -8.20 21.20 -15.93
C LEU A 604 -8.78 21.60 -17.29
N LYS A 605 -7.92 22.05 -18.21
CA LYS A 605 -8.34 22.45 -19.55
C LYS A 605 -8.98 21.29 -20.32
N CYS A 606 -8.46 20.07 -20.14
CA CYS A 606 -8.96 18.88 -20.82
C CYS A 606 -10.40 18.52 -20.44
N LEU A 607 -10.80 18.70 -19.18
CA LEU A 607 -12.20 18.44 -18.79
C LEU A 607 -13.12 19.61 -19.10
N LEU A 608 -12.70 20.86 -18.84
CA LEU A 608 -13.61 22.01 -18.90
C LEU A 608 -13.78 22.60 -20.30
N TYR A 609 -12.82 22.43 -21.22
CA TYR A 609 -12.85 23.02 -22.55
C TYR A 609 -12.97 21.97 -23.66
N PRO A 610 -13.45 22.34 -24.87
CA PRO A 610 -13.54 21.42 -25.98
C PRO A 610 -12.19 20.81 -26.38
N ILE A 611 -12.13 19.48 -26.45
CA ILE A 611 -10.92 18.72 -26.77
C ILE A 611 -10.91 18.13 -28.18
N LYS A 612 -12.05 18.10 -28.88
CA LYS A 612 -12.18 17.51 -30.22
C LYS A 612 -11.09 17.98 -31.22
N PRO A 613 -10.78 19.29 -31.37
CA PRO A 613 -9.75 19.73 -32.33
C PRO A 613 -8.37 19.18 -31.96
N SER A 614 -8.02 19.20 -30.68
CA SER A 614 -6.75 18.67 -30.16
C SER A 614 -6.64 17.16 -30.38
N LEU A 615 -7.73 16.41 -30.15
CA LEU A 615 -7.78 14.97 -30.40
C LEU A 615 -7.66 14.63 -31.90
N LEU A 616 -8.32 15.39 -32.79
CA LEU A 616 -8.16 15.17 -34.23
C LEU A 616 -6.73 15.43 -34.71
N ALA A 617 -6.05 16.40 -34.12
CA ALA A 617 -4.66 16.71 -34.43
C ALA A 617 -3.66 15.68 -33.86
N CYS A 618 -3.93 15.13 -32.67
CA CYS A 618 -2.98 14.29 -31.97
C CYS A 618 -3.20 12.78 -32.14
N LEU A 619 -4.42 12.32 -32.46
CA LEU A 619 -4.73 10.88 -32.57
C LEU A 619 -4.35 10.31 -33.96
N PRO A 620 -3.90 9.04 -34.02
CA PRO A 620 -3.66 8.36 -35.29
C PRO A 620 -4.99 8.13 -36.04
N SER A 621 -4.93 8.04 -37.38
CA SER A 621 -6.10 8.00 -38.27
C SER A 621 -7.22 7.03 -37.84
N PRO A 622 -6.95 5.78 -37.41
CA PRO A 622 -8.01 4.90 -36.91
C PRO A 622 -8.79 5.49 -35.73
N LEU A 623 -8.10 6.17 -34.82
CA LEU A 623 -8.66 6.66 -33.55
C LEU A 623 -9.29 8.04 -33.66
N GLN A 624 -9.06 8.80 -34.74
CA GLN A 624 -9.65 10.13 -34.93
C GLN A 624 -11.19 10.11 -34.88
N GLN A 625 -11.82 9.00 -35.26
CA GLN A 625 -13.28 8.81 -35.16
C GLN A 625 -13.79 8.83 -33.71
N LEU A 626 -12.93 8.55 -32.72
CA LEU A 626 -13.27 8.61 -31.29
C LEU A 626 -13.27 10.05 -30.74
N ALA A 627 -12.70 11.02 -31.45
CA ALA A 627 -12.58 12.40 -30.97
C ALA A 627 -13.94 13.06 -30.70
N ALA A 628 -14.92 12.88 -31.60
CA ALA A 628 -16.25 13.46 -31.43
C ALA A 628 -17.08 12.77 -30.32
N PRO A 629 -17.12 11.42 -30.24
CA PRO A 629 -17.73 10.74 -29.09
C PRO A 629 -17.12 11.12 -27.74
N LEU A 630 -15.78 11.17 -27.63
CA LEU A 630 -15.09 11.53 -26.38
C LEU A 630 -15.41 12.96 -25.94
N GLU A 631 -15.46 13.91 -26.88
CA GLU A 631 -15.88 15.29 -26.61
C GLU A 631 -17.33 15.35 -26.15
N LYS A 632 -18.23 14.58 -26.79
CA LYS A 632 -19.64 14.55 -26.40
C LYS A 632 -19.82 14.00 -24.98
N LEU A 633 -19.11 12.93 -24.63
CA LEU A 633 -19.12 12.36 -23.29
C LEU A 633 -18.57 13.34 -22.25
N ARG A 634 -17.46 14.04 -22.56
CA ARG A 634 -16.92 15.13 -21.74
C ARG A 634 -17.97 16.22 -21.48
N GLY A 635 -18.67 16.68 -22.52
CA GLY A 635 -19.74 17.66 -22.41
C GLY A 635 -20.83 17.23 -21.42
N PHE A 636 -21.33 16.00 -21.53
CA PHE A 636 -22.33 15.47 -20.59
C PHE A 636 -21.83 15.39 -19.14
N MET A 637 -20.56 15.05 -18.91
CA MET A 637 -19.99 15.08 -17.56
C MET A 637 -19.96 16.50 -16.99
N VAL A 638 -19.53 17.48 -17.80
CA VAL A 638 -19.51 18.89 -17.38
C VAL A 638 -20.92 19.40 -17.11
N ASP A 639 -21.89 19.08 -17.97
CA ASP A 639 -23.29 19.44 -17.78
C ASP A 639 -23.86 18.84 -16.48
N ALA A 640 -23.49 17.60 -16.15
CA ALA A 640 -23.90 16.95 -14.90
C ALA A 640 -23.27 17.63 -13.68
N TYR A 641 -21.98 18.00 -13.73
CA TYR A 641 -21.37 18.82 -12.65
C TYR A 641 -22.07 20.17 -12.49
N MET A 642 -22.36 20.85 -13.62
CA MET A 642 -23.06 22.13 -13.61
C MET A 642 -24.47 22.01 -13.04
N TYR A 643 -25.19 20.95 -13.37
CA TYR A 643 -26.53 20.68 -12.84
C TYR A 643 -26.50 20.56 -11.31
N HIS A 644 -25.63 19.70 -10.78
CA HIS A 644 -25.52 19.52 -9.33
C HIS A 644 -25.05 20.77 -8.59
N HIS A 645 -24.13 21.53 -9.20
CA HIS A 645 -23.68 22.79 -8.62
C HIS A 645 -24.78 23.87 -8.63
N LYS A 646 -25.56 23.96 -9.70
CA LYS A 646 -26.61 24.98 -9.84
C LYS A 646 -27.73 24.77 -8.81
N ASP A 647 -28.17 23.52 -8.65
CA ASP A 647 -29.32 23.19 -7.82
C ASP A 647 -28.90 22.76 -6.40
N GLN A 648 -27.58 22.71 -6.13
CA GLN A 648 -26.96 22.25 -4.88
C GLN A 648 -27.48 20.87 -4.42
N ASP A 649 -27.83 20.02 -5.38
CA ASP A 649 -28.61 18.80 -5.16
C ASP A 649 -27.74 17.53 -5.10
N TRP A 650 -26.47 17.65 -4.71
CA TRP A 650 -25.54 16.50 -4.68
C TRP A 650 -26.07 15.31 -3.85
N ALA A 651 -27.01 15.53 -2.93
CA ALA A 651 -27.70 14.52 -2.12
C ALA A 651 -28.83 13.77 -2.84
N ASP A 652 -29.34 14.28 -3.96
CA ASP A 652 -30.34 13.59 -4.76
C ASP A 652 -29.70 12.40 -5.49
N LEU A 653 -29.95 11.19 -4.98
CA LEU A 653 -29.48 9.97 -5.62
C LEU A 653 -30.04 9.81 -7.04
N SER A 654 -31.27 10.27 -7.29
CA SER A 654 -31.97 10.01 -8.54
C SER A 654 -31.41 10.81 -9.71
N SER A 655 -30.76 11.95 -9.46
CA SER A 655 -30.20 12.82 -10.52
C SER A 655 -28.95 12.22 -11.20
N TYR A 656 -28.16 11.40 -10.49
CA TYR A 656 -26.99 10.70 -11.06
C TYR A 656 -27.34 9.63 -12.12
N ILE A 657 -28.61 9.22 -12.22
CA ILE A 657 -29.02 8.19 -13.20
C ILE A 657 -28.70 8.59 -14.64
N HIS A 658 -28.80 9.90 -14.94
CA HIS A 658 -28.66 10.41 -16.29
C HIS A 658 -27.25 10.16 -16.80
N ILE A 659 -26.23 10.50 -16.01
CA ILE A 659 -24.83 10.32 -16.40
C ILE A 659 -24.48 8.83 -16.51
N HIS A 660 -25.00 7.96 -15.64
CA HIS A 660 -24.85 6.51 -15.80
C HIS A 660 -25.44 5.98 -17.12
N ASN A 661 -26.60 6.49 -17.55
CA ASN A 661 -27.19 6.11 -18.83
C ASN A 661 -26.37 6.60 -20.03
N VAL A 662 -25.82 7.82 -19.96
CA VAL A 662 -24.92 8.35 -20.98
C VAL A 662 -23.70 7.43 -21.15
N PHE A 663 -23.04 7.05 -20.05
CA PHE A 663 -21.90 6.12 -20.10
C PHE A 663 -22.28 4.74 -20.62
N HIS A 664 -23.44 4.22 -20.19
CA HIS A 664 -23.94 2.92 -20.65
C HIS A 664 -24.23 2.91 -22.17
N ALA A 665 -24.72 4.03 -22.72
CA ALA A 665 -24.97 4.17 -24.16
C ALA A 665 -23.69 4.47 -24.97
N PHE A 666 -22.70 5.11 -24.35
CA PHE A 666 -21.47 5.56 -25.02
C PHE A 666 -20.68 4.42 -25.67
N PHE A 667 -20.36 3.36 -24.91
CA PHE A 667 -19.52 2.27 -25.42
C PHE A 667 -20.20 1.47 -26.55
N PRO A 668 -21.50 1.07 -26.45
CA PRO A 668 -22.22 0.49 -27.58
C PRO A 668 -22.25 1.41 -28.81
N ALA A 669 -22.42 2.73 -28.63
CA ALA A 669 -22.47 3.68 -29.74
C ALA A 669 -21.13 3.76 -30.49
N ILE A 670 -19.99 3.83 -29.79
CA ILE A 670 -18.68 3.78 -30.46
C ILE A 670 -18.38 2.39 -31.04
N GLY A 671 -18.96 1.34 -30.44
CA GLY A 671 -18.88 -0.05 -30.88
C GLY A 671 -19.32 -0.27 -32.34
N LEU A 672 -20.25 0.55 -32.85
CA LEU A 672 -20.68 0.53 -34.25
C LEU A 672 -19.54 0.78 -35.25
N SER A 673 -18.50 1.49 -34.83
CA SER A 673 -17.31 1.80 -35.63
C SER A 673 -16.08 0.98 -35.22
N ARG A 674 -16.23 -0.01 -34.32
CA ARG A 674 -15.12 -0.77 -33.72
C ARG A 674 -14.23 -1.45 -34.75
N ALA A 675 -14.76 -1.85 -35.90
CA ALA A 675 -13.96 -2.44 -36.98
C ALA A 675 -12.83 -1.50 -37.47
N ASN A 676 -13.01 -0.17 -37.34
CA ASN A 676 -12.04 0.82 -37.82
C ASN A 676 -10.88 1.04 -36.83
N TRP A 677 -11.15 0.99 -35.52
CA TRP A 677 -10.19 1.38 -34.49
C TRP A 677 -9.85 0.28 -33.48
N GLY A 678 -10.70 -0.73 -33.33
CA GLY A 678 -10.60 -1.74 -32.28
C GLY A 678 -9.31 -2.55 -32.34
N GLY A 679 -8.78 -2.79 -33.54
CA GLY A 679 -7.50 -3.49 -33.75
C GLY A 679 -6.24 -2.64 -33.49
N THR A 680 -6.39 -1.38 -33.06
CA THR A 680 -5.22 -0.53 -32.76
C THR A 680 -4.46 -1.11 -31.57
N ALA A 681 -3.19 -1.47 -31.80
CA ALA A 681 -2.33 -2.06 -30.80
C ALA A 681 -1.92 -1.05 -29.73
N LEU A 682 -1.86 -1.51 -28.49
CA LEU A 682 -1.48 -0.75 -27.32
C LEU A 682 -0.08 -1.16 -26.85
N MET A 683 0.70 -0.16 -26.46
CA MET A 683 1.91 -0.34 -25.68
C MET A 683 1.50 -0.86 -24.29
N THR A 684 2.00 -2.05 -23.95
CA THR A 684 1.88 -2.63 -22.62
C THR A 684 3.05 -2.17 -21.75
N SER A 685 2.87 -2.22 -20.43
CA SER A 685 3.91 -1.98 -19.42
C SER A 685 5.23 -2.73 -19.66
N HIS A 686 5.20 -3.84 -20.40
CA HIS A 686 6.36 -4.68 -20.77
C HIS A 686 7.11 -4.29 -22.06
N GLN A 687 6.67 -3.27 -22.80
CA GLN A 687 7.37 -2.76 -23.99
C GLN A 687 7.59 -1.24 -23.90
N PRO A 688 8.65 -0.78 -23.22
CA PRO A 688 8.98 0.64 -23.16
C PRO A 688 9.46 1.19 -24.53
N ILE A 689 9.16 2.47 -24.75
CA ILE A 689 9.40 3.30 -25.96
C ILE A 689 10.82 3.16 -26.54
N ALA A 690 11.81 2.82 -25.70
CA ALA A 690 13.22 2.65 -26.11
C ALA A 690 13.46 1.55 -27.15
N SER A 691 12.50 0.64 -27.37
CA SER A 691 12.62 -0.46 -28.35
C SER A 691 12.19 -0.07 -29.78
N LEU A 692 11.67 1.14 -30.00
CA LEU A 692 11.10 1.57 -31.29
C LEU A 692 11.87 2.70 -31.99
N VAL A 693 13.00 3.15 -31.43
CA VAL A 693 13.90 4.10 -32.13
C VAL A 693 14.98 3.28 -32.83
N PRO A 694 15.00 3.19 -34.18
CA PRO A 694 16.12 2.57 -34.87
C PRO A 694 17.39 3.37 -34.56
N PRO A 695 18.56 2.73 -34.36
CA PRO A 695 19.81 3.45 -34.21
C PRO A 695 20.00 4.34 -35.44
N THR A 696 20.12 5.65 -35.21
CA THR A 696 20.47 6.61 -36.25
C THR A 696 21.77 6.14 -36.89
N SER A 697 21.68 5.71 -38.14
CA SER A 697 22.83 5.46 -38.99
C SER A 697 23.64 6.74 -39.09
N THR A 698 24.75 6.79 -38.38
CA THR A 698 25.84 7.72 -38.66
C THR A 698 26.32 7.44 -40.08
N MET A 699 25.86 8.24 -41.04
CA MET A 699 26.55 8.37 -42.32
C MET A 699 27.78 9.25 -42.12
N SER A 700 28.87 8.78 -42.73
CA SER A 700 30.21 9.35 -42.85
C SER A 700 30.30 10.87 -42.97
#